data_AF-A0A950NIE0-F1
#
_entry.id   AF-A0A950NIE0-F1
#
_cell.length_a   1.000
_cell.length_b   1.000
_cell.length_c   1.000
_cell.angle_alpha   90.00
_cell.angle_beta   90.00
_cell.angle_gamma   90.00
#
_symmetry.space_group_name_H-M   'P 1'
#
loop_
_entity.id
_entity.type
_entity.pdbx_description
1 polymer ?
#
loop_
_entity_poly.entity_id
_entity_poly.type
_entity_poly.pdbx_seq_one_letter_code
_entity_poly.pdbx_strand_id
1 'polypeptide(L)'
;ATDGLLVAIQNLIQYGSPGLPTPTIISMSYGESETILGVANQAYYSIYQTAVAMGVSIFVSAGDAGPAESDRTNKDGTPQTATHGINVNGHASTPYNVAVGGTDFSDTYSGTVSTYWNSMNLPGQHWGTAKSYIPEIPWNNSCGNQLLASFEGYSTTYGPSGFCNNLPNVNISNLYLPDGTADLATARGGSGGPSACANPSAPTVPGVVSGGPTNCKGWPRPSWQTGVVGLPDDANGNVRVLPDMSLFAANGPWNHSYAYCYSGPVPSGSSGMQKTCVKDDTTTWKYSGGTSFASPIMAGIQALVNQRAGSAQGNPNYRYYQLAAQEYGSSMSTACDSSLGNAVASSCIFYDITMGSNDVPCTYYASAPVTIYNCYGLPATPPAPPATAYGVLSTSNTSYEPAFRARTGWDNATGIGSVNVANLVNSWNVQSNTHDFNGDGKSDIAWHDNSGNTAIWLMNGTSVQSSAILGTVANTWSIFGQRDFNGDGRSDLLWRDTSGNTAIWIVNGTQVAWTVGLGNVPTRWSVLGTGLFPGEGFSTIFWGDTSGNVALWLVNVSNATQPPAVNVVAASLGSMPFGWSVAGVGDFNGDGQSDLLLRDLRGDTVIWFVNGTNAPTSAVVGNIPTSWSVVGTGDYNGDGKSDIAWRDHSGNVAIWLMNGASVSASGGLGNVSTTFSIIQSGDYDGNGTSDLLWRDTSGDIFIWFMSGLTVASPGVVGNLPTTWFVPSVHPE
;
A
#
# COMPACT_ATOMS: atom_id res chain seq x y z
N ALA A 1 -0.36 4.40 -32.71
CA ALA A 1 0.24 3.07 -32.65
C ALA A 1 -0.51 2.27 -31.59
N THR A 2 -0.69 0.97 -31.77
CA THR A 2 -1.24 0.09 -30.73
C THR A 2 -0.22 -0.02 -29.60
N ASP A 3 -0.62 0.35 -28.38
CA ASP A 3 0.19 0.13 -27.18
C ASP A 3 0.15 -1.37 -26.85
N GLY A 4 1.22 -2.09 -27.20
CA GLY A 4 1.31 -3.54 -26.98
C GLY A 4 1.32 -3.94 -25.50
N LEU A 5 1.81 -3.05 -24.63
CA LEU A 5 1.87 -3.29 -23.19
C LEU A 5 0.46 -3.20 -22.59
N LEU A 6 -0.29 -2.17 -22.95
CA LEU A 6 -1.70 -2.05 -22.56
C LEU A 6 -2.53 -3.24 -23.03
N VAL A 7 -2.34 -3.68 -24.29
CA VAL A 7 -3.03 -4.85 -24.85
C VAL A 7 -2.66 -6.14 -24.10
N ALA A 8 -1.40 -6.30 -23.70
CA ALA A 8 -0.98 -7.46 -22.91
C ALA A 8 -1.70 -7.51 -21.55
N ILE A 9 -1.79 -6.38 -20.84
CA ILE A 9 -2.47 -6.30 -19.55
C ILE A 9 -3.99 -6.51 -19.72
N GLN A 10 -4.61 -5.94 -20.75
CA GLN A 10 -6.02 -6.18 -21.07
C GLN A 10 -6.31 -7.66 -21.34
N ASN A 11 -5.43 -8.38 -22.03
CA ASN A 11 -5.58 -9.81 -22.26
C ASN A 11 -5.47 -10.63 -20.97
N LEU A 12 -4.59 -10.23 -20.05
CA LEU A 12 -4.46 -10.88 -18.75
C LEU A 12 -5.66 -10.64 -17.83
N ILE A 13 -6.25 -9.44 -17.87
CA ILE A 13 -7.27 -9.00 -16.91
C ILE A 13 -8.70 -9.15 -17.44
N GLN A 14 -9.00 -8.71 -18.67
CA GLN A 14 -10.37 -8.63 -19.18
C GLN A 14 -10.82 -9.87 -19.95
N TYR A 15 -9.95 -10.44 -20.78
CA TYR A 15 -10.33 -11.55 -21.65
C TYR A 15 -10.03 -12.93 -21.04
N GLY A 16 -9.14 -12.96 -20.05
CA GLY A 16 -8.57 -14.20 -19.53
C GLY A 16 -7.72 -14.91 -20.59
N SER A 17 -6.73 -15.67 -20.15
CA SER A 17 -6.05 -16.61 -21.04
C SER A 17 -6.79 -17.94 -21.02
N PRO A 18 -7.22 -18.51 -22.16
CA PRO A 18 -7.94 -19.78 -22.17
C PRO A 18 -7.18 -20.88 -21.43
N GLY A 19 -7.74 -21.35 -20.31
CA GLY A 19 -7.15 -22.41 -19.47
C GLY A 19 -6.07 -21.96 -18.48
N LEU A 20 -5.82 -20.66 -18.29
CA LEU A 20 -4.93 -20.14 -17.25
C LEU A 20 -5.70 -19.25 -16.26
N PRO A 21 -5.42 -19.35 -14.96
CA PRO A 21 -6.01 -18.46 -13.96
C PRO A 21 -5.53 -17.02 -14.14
N THR A 22 -6.35 -16.05 -13.73
CA THR A 22 -5.94 -14.65 -13.62
C THR A 22 -4.69 -14.55 -12.73
N PRO A 23 -3.64 -13.81 -13.13
CA PRO A 23 -2.46 -13.66 -12.29
C PRO A 23 -2.81 -12.91 -11.01
N THR A 24 -2.21 -13.28 -9.88
CA THR A 24 -2.39 -12.55 -8.61
C THR A 24 -1.48 -11.33 -8.50
N ILE A 25 -0.42 -11.27 -9.31
CA ILE A 25 0.57 -10.19 -9.33
C ILE A 25 1.03 -9.94 -10.76
N ILE A 26 1.18 -8.68 -11.14
CA ILE A 26 1.80 -8.20 -12.37
C ILE A 26 2.99 -7.32 -11.98
N SER A 27 4.15 -7.57 -12.60
CA SER A 27 5.31 -6.67 -12.51
C SER A 27 5.63 -6.11 -13.88
N MET A 28 5.99 -4.82 -13.93
CA MET A 28 6.24 -4.09 -15.16
C MET A 28 7.48 -3.21 -15.04
N SER A 29 8.42 -3.42 -15.95
CA SER A 29 9.66 -2.63 -16.06
C SER A 29 9.68 -1.82 -17.35
N TYR A 30 8.75 -0.86 -17.44
CA TYR A 30 8.60 0.07 -18.55
C TYR A 30 8.50 1.50 -18.01
N GLY A 31 9.00 2.46 -18.79
CA GLY A 31 8.99 3.87 -18.39
C GLY A 31 8.81 4.77 -19.59
N GLU A 32 7.87 5.71 -19.45
CA GLU A 32 7.62 6.85 -20.33
C GLU A 32 7.02 7.95 -19.45
N SER A 33 7.34 9.21 -19.70
CA SER A 33 6.87 10.28 -18.81
C SER A 33 5.36 10.52 -18.97
N GLU A 34 4.72 10.99 -17.90
CA GLU A 34 3.28 11.34 -17.94
C GLU A 34 2.93 12.26 -19.12
N THR A 35 3.80 13.24 -19.37
CA THR A 35 3.65 14.26 -20.41
C THR A 35 3.73 13.67 -21.82
N ILE A 36 4.44 12.56 -22.02
CA ILE A 36 4.57 11.87 -23.31
C ILE A 36 3.50 10.79 -23.48
N LEU A 37 3.15 10.06 -22.41
CA LEU A 37 2.07 9.06 -22.43
C LEU A 37 0.69 9.68 -22.76
N GLY A 38 0.43 10.89 -22.25
CA GLY A 38 -0.78 11.65 -22.56
C GLY A 38 -2.07 10.87 -22.29
N VAL A 39 -2.88 10.63 -23.34
CA VAL A 39 -4.16 9.89 -23.23
C VAL A 39 -4.00 8.45 -22.71
N ALA A 40 -2.84 7.83 -22.90
CA ALA A 40 -2.61 6.46 -22.45
C ALA A 40 -2.63 6.34 -20.92
N ASN A 41 -2.29 7.40 -20.18
CA ASN A 41 -2.35 7.43 -18.72
C ASN A 41 -3.74 7.00 -18.20
N GLN A 42 -4.82 7.48 -18.83
CA GLN A 42 -6.20 7.15 -18.44
C GLN A 42 -6.55 5.68 -18.71
N ALA A 43 -5.97 5.09 -19.76
CA ALA A 43 -6.18 3.68 -20.06
C ALA A 43 -5.47 2.77 -19.04
N TYR A 44 -4.22 3.10 -18.68
CA TYR A 44 -3.49 2.41 -17.61
C TYR A 44 -4.20 2.55 -16.26
N TYR A 45 -4.65 3.74 -15.91
CA TYR A 45 -5.47 3.98 -14.71
C TYR A 45 -6.69 3.03 -14.66
N SER A 46 -7.47 2.98 -15.75
CA SER A 46 -8.70 2.18 -15.80
C SER A 46 -8.43 0.67 -15.72
N ILE A 47 -7.41 0.17 -16.42
CA ILE A 47 -7.11 -1.26 -16.40
C ILE A 47 -6.46 -1.70 -15.09
N TYR A 48 -5.64 -0.85 -14.46
CA TYR A 48 -5.06 -1.15 -13.15
C TYR A 48 -6.12 -1.13 -12.05
N GLN A 49 -7.05 -0.17 -12.09
CA GLN A 49 -8.22 -0.17 -11.22
C GLN A 49 -9.00 -1.47 -11.32
N THR A 50 -9.24 -1.94 -12.56
CA THR A 50 -9.94 -3.21 -12.80
C THR A 50 -9.15 -4.39 -12.24
N ALA A 51 -7.84 -4.44 -12.49
CA ALA A 51 -6.96 -5.51 -12.03
C ALA A 51 -6.95 -5.59 -10.49
N VAL A 52 -6.79 -4.45 -9.81
CA VAL A 52 -6.85 -4.38 -8.36
C VAL A 52 -8.20 -4.85 -7.82
N ALA A 53 -9.31 -4.43 -8.43
CA ALA A 53 -10.65 -4.85 -8.01
C ALA A 53 -10.87 -6.38 -8.17
N MET A 54 -10.02 -7.05 -8.94
CA MET A 54 -9.99 -8.51 -9.11
C MET A 54 -8.93 -9.18 -8.20
N GLY A 55 -8.34 -8.44 -7.25
CA GLY A 55 -7.32 -8.93 -6.34
C GLY A 55 -5.88 -8.91 -6.90
N VAL A 56 -5.64 -8.36 -8.10
CA VAL A 56 -4.31 -8.38 -8.74
C VAL A 56 -3.45 -7.21 -8.29
N SER A 57 -2.28 -7.50 -7.70
CA SER A 57 -1.30 -6.47 -7.34
C SER A 57 -0.41 -6.09 -8.51
N ILE A 58 -0.19 -4.79 -8.73
CA ILE A 58 0.62 -4.27 -9.83
C ILE A 58 1.85 -3.56 -9.29
N PHE A 59 3.04 -3.97 -9.72
CA PHE A 59 4.32 -3.36 -9.40
C PHE A 59 4.92 -2.76 -10.65
N VAL A 60 5.32 -1.50 -10.60
CA VAL A 60 5.92 -0.78 -11.74
C VAL A 60 7.23 -0.14 -11.32
N SER A 61 8.27 -0.31 -12.11
CA SER A 61 9.54 0.40 -11.91
C SER A 61 9.31 1.91 -11.97
N ALA A 62 9.71 2.65 -10.92
CA ALA A 62 9.50 4.10 -10.87
C ALA A 62 10.24 4.86 -11.98
N GLY A 63 11.34 4.29 -12.49
CA GLY A 63 12.14 4.83 -13.59
C GLY A 63 13.63 4.89 -13.23
N ASP A 64 14.46 5.08 -14.26
CA ASP A 64 15.92 5.00 -14.18
C ASP A 64 16.63 6.32 -14.54
N ALA A 65 15.89 7.44 -14.58
CA ALA A 65 16.36 8.75 -15.03
C ALA A 65 16.31 9.82 -13.92
N GLY A 66 16.28 9.40 -12.65
CA GLY A 66 16.02 10.32 -11.54
C GLY A 66 14.69 11.08 -11.76
N PRO A 67 14.57 12.31 -11.27
CA PRO A 67 13.35 13.10 -11.46
C PRO A 67 13.14 13.63 -12.88
N ALA A 68 13.83 13.11 -13.89
CA ALA A 68 13.83 13.62 -15.27
C ALA A 68 13.39 12.54 -16.27
N GLU A 69 12.27 11.84 -16.01
CA GLU A 69 11.87 10.68 -16.82
C GLU A 69 11.69 10.98 -18.32
N SER A 70 11.33 12.21 -18.69
CA SER A 70 11.25 12.65 -20.10
C SER A 70 12.61 12.67 -20.82
N ASP A 71 13.71 12.66 -20.07
CA ASP A 71 15.09 12.71 -20.56
C ASP A 71 15.80 11.35 -20.40
N ARG A 72 15.05 10.24 -20.42
CA ARG A 72 15.64 8.90 -20.40
C ARG A 72 16.50 8.68 -21.65
N THR A 73 17.56 7.88 -21.50
CA THR A 73 18.46 7.43 -22.61
C THR A 73 17.66 7.10 -23.87
N ASN A 74 18.06 7.68 -25.01
CA ASN A 74 17.35 7.50 -26.29
C ASN A 74 17.25 6.02 -26.71
N LYS A 75 16.30 5.71 -27.59
CA LYS A 75 16.12 4.34 -28.16
C LYS A 75 17.33 3.83 -28.95
N ASP A 76 18.22 4.72 -29.38
CA ASP A 76 19.50 4.40 -30.04
C ASP A 76 20.66 4.21 -29.04
N GLY A 77 20.39 4.32 -27.74
CA GLY A 77 21.36 4.16 -26.66
C GLY A 77 22.18 5.40 -26.35
N THR A 78 21.92 6.57 -26.96
CA THR A 78 22.67 7.78 -26.59
C THR A 78 22.20 8.29 -25.23
N PRO A 79 23.11 8.47 -24.26
CA PRO A 79 22.75 9.01 -22.97
C PRO A 79 22.25 10.46 -23.08
N GLN A 80 21.25 10.82 -22.26
CA GLN A 80 20.70 12.18 -22.23
C GLN A 80 20.88 12.83 -20.86
N THR A 81 21.33 14.07 -20.88
CA THR A 81 21.29 14.99 -19.74
C THR A 81 19.88 15.56 -19.64
N ALA A 82 19.40 15.90 -18.44
CA ALA A 82 18.05 16.43 -18.29
C ALA A 82 17.88 17.79 -19.01
N THR A 83 16.83 17.92 -19.82
CA THR A 83 16.48 19.14 -20.56
C THR A 83 15.01 19.53 -20.41
N HIS A 84 14.15 18.61 -19.96
CA HIS A 84 12.70 18.82 -19.87
C HIS A 84 12.21 19.06 -18.42
N GLY A 85 13.11 19.10 -17.45
CA GLY A 85 12.80 19.37 -16.06
C GLY A 85 12.16 18.19 -15.32
N ILE A 86 11.48 18.47 -14.21
CA ILE A 86 10.96 17.43 -13.31
C ILE A 86 9.77 16.70 -13.95
N ASN A 87 9.88 15.38 -14.08
CA ASN A 87 8.85 14.46 -14.60
C ASN A 87 8.96 13.08 -13.93
N VAL A 88 7.84 12.37 -13.88
CA VAL A 88 7.74 11.00 -13.36
C VAL A 88 7.32 10.02 -14.44
N ASN A 89 7.59 8.73 -14.23
CA ASN A 89 7.09 7.65 -15.07
C ASN A 89 5.57 7.56 -14.97
N GLY A 90 4.87 7.84 -16.07
CA GLY A 90 3.40 7.86 -16.09
C GLY A 90 2.76 6.48 -16.00
N HIS A 91 3.51 5.42 -16.30
CA HIS A 91 3.06 4.06 -16.02
C HIS A 91 3.08 3.73 -14.52
N ALA A 92 4.02 4.31 -13.77
CA ALA A 92 4.16 4.11 -12.34
C ALA A 92 3.35 5.12 -11.54
N SER A 93 2.91 6.22 -12.15
CA SER A 93 2.27 7.34 -11.45
C SER A 93 0.80 7.13 -11.13
N THR A 94 0.20 6.02 -11.57
CA THR A 94 -1.18 5.71 -11.18
C THR A 94 -1.27 5.43 -9.67
N PRO A 95 -2.45 5.63 -9.05
CA PRO A 95 -2.71 5.20 -7.67
C PRO A 95 -3.04 3.70 -7.55
N TYR A 96 -3.04 2.94 -8.65
CA TYR A 96 -3.44 1.53 -8.66
C TYR A 96 -2.27 0.57 -8.85
N ASN A 97 -1.05 1.08 -8.69
CA ASN A 97 0.17 0.30 -8.69
C ASN A 97 1.07 0.73 -7.54
N VAL A 98 1.96 -0.19 -7.15
CA VAL A 98 3.14 0.10 -6.33
C VAL A 98 4.23 0.61 -7.27
N ALA A 99 4.66 1.85 -7.10
CA ALA A 99 5.83 2.42 -7.76
C ALA A 99 7.09 2.05 -6.98
N VAL A 100 7.97 1.27 -7.61
CA VAL A 100 9.17 0.74 -6.97
C VAL A 100 10.39 1.55 -7.41
N GLY A 101 10.93 2.34 -6.49
CA GLY A 101 12.13 3.15 -6.65
C GLY A 101 13.43 2.37 -6.47
N GLY A 102 14.53 3.10 -6.28
CA GLY A 102 15.88 2.54 -6.32
C GLY A 102 16.83 3.08 -5.26
N THR A 103 17.53 2.20 -4.56
CA THR A 103 18.60 2.51 -3.60
C THR A 103 19.97 1.98 -4.04
N ASP A 104 21.01 2.45 -3.37
CA ASP A 104 22.39 1.97 -3.40
C ASP A 104 22.92 1.84 -1.96
N PHE A 105 24.07 1.20 -1.74
CA PHE A 105 24.72 1.15 -0.45
C PHE A 105 25.72 2.31 -0.28
N SER A 106 25.80 2.83 0.94
CA SER A 106 26.69 3.96 1.28
C SER A 106 27.97 3.56 2.00
N ASP A 107 28.25 2.27 2.10
CA ASP A 107 29.42 1.72 2.80
C ASP A 107 30.75 2.15 2.17
N THR A 108 30.82 2.25 0.84
CA THR A 108 32.00 2.76 0.12
C THR A 108 32.20 4.25 0.40
N TYR A 109 31.14 5.06 0.29
CA TYR A 109 31.17 6.48 0.64
C TYR A 109 31.59 6.71 2.10
N SER A 110 31.05 5.91 3.01
CA SER A 110 31.26 6.04 4.46
C SER A 110 32.56 5.41 4.95
N GLY A 111 33.29 4.69 4.10
CA GLY A 111 34.50 3.95 4.49
C GLY A 111 34.23 2.77 5.43
N THR A 112 33.05 2.16 5.36
CA THR A 112 32.57 1.11 6.29
C THR A 112 32.40 -0.26 5.63
N VAL A 113 32.91 -0.48 4.42
CA VAL A 113 32.85 -1.77 3.70
C VAL A 113 33.25 -2.96 4.59
N SER A 114 34.35 -2.84 5.34
CA SER A 114 34.83 -3.93 6.21
C SER A 114 33.92 -4.22 7.41
N THR A 115 33.03 -3.29 7.78
CA THR A 115 32.00 -3.49 8.81
C THR A 115 30.92 -4.43 8.33
N TYR A 116 30.53 -4.32 7.05
CA TYR A 116 29.36 -4.99 6.48
C TYR A 116 29.69 -6.20 5.61
N TRP A 117 30.91 -6.30 5.10
CA TRP A 117 31.36 -7.40 4.25
C TRP A 117 32.53 -8.16 4.87
N ASN A 118 32.54 -9.47 4.71
CA ASN A 118 33.71 -10.32 4.96
C ASN A 118 34.61 -10.37 3.71
N SER A 119 35.91 -10.49 3.92
CA SER A 119 36.87 -10.77 2.85
C SER A 119 36.83 -12.22 2.35
N MET A 120 36.12 -13.09 3.06
CA MET A 120 35.91 -14.49 2.73
C MET A 120 34.43 -14.84 2.85
N ASN A 121 33.99 -15.86 2.10
CA ASN A 121 32.63 -16.36 2.19
C ASN A 121 32.30 -16.82 3.62
N LEU A 122 31.06 -16.58 4.04
CA LEU A 122 30.51 -17.10 5.28
C LEU A 122 30.45 -18.64 5.23
N PRO A 123 30.67 -19.33 6.36
CA PRO A 123 30.57 -20.79 6.41
C PRO A 123 29.23 -21.29 5.85
N GLY A 124 29.28 -22.22 4.89
CA GLY A 124 28.10 -22.80 4.25
C GLY A 124 27.41 -21.92 3.20
N GLN A 125 27.91 -20.71 2.93
CA GLN A 125 27.37 -19.83 1.89
C GLN A 125 28.29 -19.81 0.66
N HIS A 126 27.72 -20.13 -0.51
CA HIS A 126 28.40 -19.93 -1.79
C HIS A 126 28.31 -18.44 -2.16
N TRP A 127 29.46 -17.73 -2.16
CA TRP A 127 29.57 -16.30 -2.51
C TRP A 127 28.89 -15.30 -1.55
N GLY A 128 28.42 -15.76 -0.38
CA GLY A 128 27.80 -14.89 0.63
C GLY A 128 28.83 -14.27 1.57
N THR A 129 28.98 -12.94 1.53
CA THR A 129 29.96 -12.20 2.36
C THR A 129 29.33 -11.11 3.24
N ALA A 130 28.06 -10.75 3.03
CA ALA A 130 27.36 -9.75 3.83
C ALA A 130 27.15 -10.24 5.29
N LYS A 131 27.51 -9.41 6.26
CA LYS A 131 27.47 -9.69 7.70
C LYS A 131 26.13 -9.32 8.35
N SER A 132 25.50 -8.28 7.84
CA SER A 132 24.31 -7.64 8.39
C SER A 132 23.66 -6.76 7.34
N TYR A 133 22.59 -6.04 7.72
CA TYR A 133 22.07 -4.93 6.95
C TYR A 133 23.15 -3.87 6.68
N ILE A 134 23.09 -3.26 5.50
CA ILE A 134 24.07 -2.30 4.97
C ILE A 134 23.35 -0.97 4.77
N PRO A 135 23.88 0.16 5.27
CA PRO A 135 23.28 1.47 5.08
C PRO A 135 22.98 1.81 3.62
N GLU A 136 21.76 2.25 3.36
CA GLU A 136 21.26 2.57 2.02
C GLU A 136 21.20 4.09 1.76
N ILE A 137 21.30 4.48 0.50
CA ILE A 137 21.16 5.85 -0.04
C ILE A 137 20.33 5.78 -1.33
N PRO A 138 19.72 6.89 -1.82
CA PRO A 138 19.08 6.89 -3.12
C PRO A 138 20.06 6.51 -4.23
N TRP A 139 19.60 5.69 -5.17
CA TRP A 139 20.41 5.33 -6.33
C TRP A 139 20.59 6.55 -7.25
N ASN A 140 21.84 6.96 -7.47
CA ASN A 140 22.18 8.07 -8.36
C ASN A 140 23.60 7.91 -8.92
N ASN A 141 23.70 7.57 -10.21
CA ASN A 141 24.95 7.34 -10.91
C ASN A 141 25.45 8.57 -11.67
N SER A 142 24.86 9.73 -11.42
CA SER A 142 25.16 10.94 -12.18
C SER A 142 26.06 11.88 -11.38
N CYS A 143 26.65 12.85 -12.07
CA CYS A 143 27.41 13.93 -11.44
C CYS A 143 26.52 14.88 -10.60
N GLY A 144 25.20 14.76 -10.70
CA GLY A 144 24.26 15.45 -9.81
C GLY A 144 24.27 14.88 -8.38
N ASN A 145 24.86 13.69 -8.18
CA ASN A 145 24.99 13.07 -6.87
C ASN A 145 25.94 13.86 -5.94
N GLN A 146 25.39 14.46 -4.89
CA GLN A 146 26.15 15.24 -3.90
C GLN A 146 27.17 14.40 -3.11
N LEU A 147 26.84 13.14 -2.79
CA LEU A 147 27.73 12.24 -2.06
C LEU A 147 28.91 11.82 -2.94
N LEU A 148 28.67 11.61 -4.23
CA LEU A 148 29.75 11.34 -5.18
C LEU A 148 30.64 12.56 -5.38
N ALA A 149 30.05 13.75 -5.52
CA ALA A 149 30.81 14.99 -5.65
C ALA A 149 31.71 15.23 -4.43
N SER A 150 31.20 15.05 -3.21
CA SER A 150 31.99 15.22 -1.99
C SER A 150 33.08 14.15 -1.85
N PHE A 151 32.80 12.91 -2.24
CA PHE A 151 33.78 11.82 -2.28
C PHE A 151 34.96 12.14 -3.22
N GLU A 152 34.68 12.75 -4.37
CA GLU A 152 35.68 13.20 -5.35
C GLU A 152 36.31 14.57 -5.00
N GLY A 153 35.98 15.14 -3.83
CA GLY A 153 36.59 16.37 -3.32
C GLY A 153 35.97 17.69 -3.78
N TYR A 154 34.75 17.65 -4.33
CA TYR A 154 34.00 18.83 -4.77
C TYR A 154 32.99 19.27 -3.70
N SER A 155 32.88 20.58 -3.47
CA SER A 155 31.90 21.15 -2.54
C SER A 155 30.51 21.35 -3.14
N THR A 156 30.40 21.36 -4.48
CA THR A 156 29.14 21.50 -5.21
C THR A 156 29.14 20.64 -6.47
N THR A 157 27.95 20.28 -6.94
CA THR A 157 27.74 19.50 -8.16
C THR A 157 27.63 20.39 -9.41
N TYR A 158 27.17 21.64 -9.25
CA TYR A 158 26.92 22.62 -10.31
C TYR A 158 27.94 23.78 -10.33
N GLY A 159 27.85 24.60 -11.39
CA GLY A 159 28.67 25.79 -11.57
C GLY A 159 30.04 25.50 -12.18
N PRO A 160 30.83 26.53 -12.54
CA PRO A 160 32.08 26.35 -13.31
C PRO A 160 33.11 25.45 -12.61
N SER A 161 33.19 25.52 -11.29
CA SER A 161 34.09 24.69 -10.47
C SER A 161 33.42 23.44 -9.87
N GLY A 162 32.14 23.21 -10.19
CA GLY A 162 31.38 22.08 -9.66
C GLY A 162 31.71 20.77 -10.37
N PHE A 163 31.36 19.67 -9.72
CA PHE A 163 31.68 18.31 -10.16
C PHE A 163 31.23 18.03 -11.61
N CYS A 164 29.98 18.36 -11.98
CA CYS A 164 29.45 18.09 -13.33
C CYS A 164 30.18 18.82 -14.47
N ASN A 165 30.84 19.96 -14.20
CA ASN A 165 31.59 20.70 -15.22
C ASN A 165 33.08 20.34 -15.23
N ASN A 166 33.52 19.39 -14.38
CA ASN A 166 34.92 19.03 -14.21
C ASN A 166 35.20 17.52 -14.33
N LEU A 167 34.27 16.77 -14.93
CA LEU A 167 34.36 15.31 -15.13
C LEU A 167 35.66 14.80 -15.80
N PRO A 168 36.28 15.49 -16.77
CA PRO A 168 37.55 15.05 -17.35
C PRO A 168 38.73 15.01 -16.37
N ASN A 169 38.62 15.69 -15.23
CA ASN A 169 39.66 15.73 -14.19
C ASN A 169 39.45 14.68 -13.09
N VAL A 170 38.39 13.87 -13.20
CA VAL A 170 38.02 12.85 -12.22
C VAL A 170 38.67 11.53 -12.61
N ASN A 171 39.21 10.80 -11.63
CA ASN A 171 39.79 9.49 -11.89
C ASN A 171 38.71 8.42 -12.06
N ILE A 172 38.04 8.43 -13.23
CA ILE A 172 36.93 7.54 -13.59
C ILE A 172 37.32 6.05 -13.73
N SER A 173 38.60 5.70 -13.57
CA SER A 173 39.05 4.30 -13.66
C SER A 173 38.45 3.38 -12.59
N ASN A 174 37.96 3.95 -11.48
CA ASN A 174 37.26 3.22 -10.41
C ASN A 174 35.73 3.27 -10.52
N LEU A 175 35.16 3.97 -11.51
CA LEU A 175 33.72 4.30 -11.59
C LEU A 175 33.05 3.78 -12.88
N TYR A 176 33.70 2.89 -13.63
CA TYR A 176 33.09 2.29 -14.82
C TYR A 176 31.81 1.53 -14.45
N LEU A 177 30.70 1.87 -15.11
CA LEU A 177 29.54 0.99 -15.13
C LEU A 177 29.99 -0.37 -15.70
N PRO A 178 29.49 -1.50 -15.19
CA PRO A 178 29.86 -2.82 -15.70
C PRO A 178 29.56 -3.04 -17.20
N ASP A 179 28.78 -2.14 -17.83
CA ASP A 179 28.47 -2.11 -19.26
C ASP A 179 29.50 -1.32 -20.11
N GLY A 180 30.51 -0.71 -19.49
CA GLY A 180 31.57 0.05 -20.16
C GLY A 180 31.24 1.52 -20.43
N THR A 181 30.07 2.02 -20.01
CA THR A 181 29.72 3.44 -20.13
C THR A 181 30.09 4.19 -18.85
N ALA A 182 30.86 5.27 -18.95
CA ALA A 182 31.30 6.08 -17.79
C ALA A 182 30.81 7.53 -17.92
N ASP A 183 29.60 7.71 -18.47
CA ASP A 183 29.06 9.05 -18.68
C ASP A 183 28.22 9.49 -17.47
N LEU A 184 28.90 10.17 -16.54
CA LEU A 184 28.28 10.78 -15.35
C LEU A 184 27.44 12.02 -15.70
N ALA A 185 27.49 12.54 -16.94
CA ALA A 185 26.70 13.70 -17.36
C ALA A 185 25.25 13.34 -17.74
N THR A 186 24.79 12.16 -17.34
CA THR A 186 23.54 11.55 -17.83
C THR A 186 22.51 11.47 -16.72
N ALA A 187 21.23 11.60 -17.08
CA ALA A 187 20.13 11.40 -16.15
C ALA A 187 20.01 9.91 -15.82
N ARG A 188 20.68 9.48 -14.75
CA ARG A 188 20.72 8.08 -14.32
C ARG A 188 20.63 7.96 -12.79
N GLY A 189 19.50 7.44 -12.32
CA GLY A 189 19.20 7.24 -10.90
C GLY A 189 17.76 6.78 -10.70
N GLY A 190 17.40 6.44 -9.45
CA GLY A 190 16.05 6.05 -9.11
C GLY A 190 15.07 7.20 -9.30
N SER A 191 14.09 7.03 -10.18
CA SER A 191 13.09 8.07 -10.45
C SER A 191 12.07 8.21 -9.30
N GLY A 192 11.55 9.42 -9.14
CA GLY A 192 10.54 9.77 -8.15
C GLY A 192 10.11 11.22 -8.30
N GLY A 193 9.05 11.62 -7.59
CA GLY A 193 8.45 12.95 -7.69
C GLY A 193 6.92 12.96 -7.68
N PRO A 194 6.31 14.15 -7.70
CA PRO A 194 4.86 14.29 -7.83
C PRO A 194 4.39 13.97 -9.26
N SER A 195 3.27 13.27 -9.36
CA SER A 195 2.45 13.24 -10.57
C SER A 195 2.04 14.66 -10.93
N ALA A 196 2.21 15.05 -12.18
CA ALA A 196 2.06 16.43 -12.61
C ALA A 196 1.30 16.62 -13.93
N CYS A 197 1.21 15.61 -14.80
CA CYS A 197 0.49 15.71 -16.07
C CYS A 197 -0.19 14.40 -16.51
N ALA A 198 -1.00 13.83 -15.61
CA ALA A 198 -1.74 12.59 -15.82
C ALA A 198 -3.00 12.73 -16.72
N ASN A 199 -3.57 13.94 -16.81
CA ASN A 199 -4.72 14.26 -17.66
C ASN A 199 -4.25 14.63 -19.09
N PRO A 200 -4.96 14.27 -20.18
CA PRO A 200 -4.43 14.39 -21.55
C PRO A 200 -4.27 15.82 -22.09
N SER A 201 -4.34 16.84 -21.24
CA SER A 201 -4.04 18.20 -21.64
C SER A 201 -2.56 18.28 -22.00
N ALA A 202 -2.27 18.30 -23.30
CA ALA A 202 -0.90 18.32 -23.77
C ALA A 202 -0.14 19.52 -23.20
N PRO A 203 1.08 19.32 -22.68
CA PRO A 203 1.93 20.44 -22.35
C PRO A 203 2.28 21.23 -23.61
N THR A 204 2.59 22.52 -23.44
CA THR A 204 2.95 23.45 -24.53
C THR A 204 4.24 22.99 -25.18
N VAL A 205 5.14 22.41 -24.37
CA VAL A 205 6.38 21.77 -24.83
C VAL A 205 6.29 20.29 -24.42
N PRO A 206 6.31 19.35 -25.38
CA PRO A 206 6.34 17.92 -25.08
C PRO A 206 7.43 17.59 -24.05
N GLY A 207 7.12 16.73 -23.08
CA GLY A 207 8.08 16.36 -22.03
C GLY A 207 8.19 17.34 -20.87
N VAL A 208 7.66 18.56 -20.96
CA VAL A 208 7.85 19.62 -19.95
C VAL A 208 6.59 19.89 -19.13
N VAL A 209 6.74 19.88 -17.81
CA VAL A 209 5.68 20.27 -16.85
C VAL A 209 5.76 21.77 -16.49
N SER A 210 6.95 22.29 -16.19
CA SER A 210 7.14 23.66 -15.69
C SER A 210 7.05 24.72 -16.79
N GLY A 211 6.26 25.77 -16.58
CA GLY A 211 6.03 26.82 -17.59
C GLY A 211 5.17 26.40 -18.79
N GLY A 212 4.60 25.19 -18.78
CA GLY A 212 3.56 24.71 -19.69
C GLY A 212 2.16 25.24 -19.33
N PRO A 213 1.10 24.90 -20.11
CA PRO A 213 -0.21 25.50 -19.99
C PRO A 213 -0.80 25.16 -18.63
N THR A 214 -1.65 26.05 -18.13
CA THR A 214 -2.42 26.02 -16.86
C THR A 214 -3.27 24.75 -16.59
N ASN A 215 -3.05 23.65 -17.32
CA ASN A 215 -3.93 22.50 -17.40
C ASN A 215 -3.23 21.13 -17.24
N CYS A 216 -1.88 21.06 -17.12
CA CYS A 216 -1.24 19.83 -16.63
C CYS A 216 -1.66 19.59 -15.18
N LYS A 217 -2.38 18.48 -14.95
CA LYS A 217 -2.84 18.05 -13.63
C LYS A 217 -2.38 16.62 -13.39
N GLY A 218 -1.68 16.40 -12.28
CA GLY A 218 -1.35 15.06 -11.80
C GLY A 218 -2.58 14.30 -11.33
N TRP A 219 -2.38 12.99 -11.12
CA TRP A 219 -3.36 12.17 -10.42
C TRP A 219 -3.60 12.71 -9.02
N PRO A 220 -4.86 12.81 -8.56
CA PRO A 220 -5.13 13.13 -7.17
C PRO A 220 -4.41 12.16 -6.23
N ARG A 221 -3.98 12.66 -5.08
CA ARG A 221 -3.40 11.81 -4.04
C ARG A 221 -4.46 10.80 -3.59
N PRO A 222 -4.18 9.49 -3.60
CA PRO A 222 -5.13 8.50 -3.11
C PRO A 222 -5.27 8.60 -1.59
N SER A 223 -6.42 8.21 -1.04
CA SER A 223 -6.69 8.32 0.41
C SER A 223 -5.72 7.52 1.26
N TRP A 224 -5.18 6.42 0.71
CA TRP A 224 -4.19 5.58 1.38
C TRP A 224 -2.78 6.19 1.43
N GLN A 225 -2.43 7.17 0.58
CA GLN A 225 -1.10 7.81 0.62
C GLN A 225 -1.09 8.95 1.64
N THR A 226 -1.33 8.61 2.90
CA THR A 226 -1.48 9.53 4.03
C THR A 226 -0.86 8.94 5.30
N GLY A 227 -0.83 9.71 6.39
CA GLY A 227 -0.45 9.22 7.72
C GLY A 227 1.04 8.98 7.94
N VAL A 228 1.86 9.07 6.89
CA VAL A 228 3.32 8.91 6.97
C VAL A 228 4.00 10.26 7.02
N VAL A 229 4.85 10.48 8.04
CA VAL A 229 5.68 11.69 8.16
C VAL A 229 6.57 11.87 6.93
N GLY A 230 6.81 13.11 6.50
CA GLY A 230 7.63 13.39 5.31
C GLY A 230 6.85 13.43 4.00
N LEU A 231 5.61 12.93 3.97
CA LEU A 231 4.69 13.27 2.88
C LEU A 231 4.54 14.80 2.79
N PRO A 232 4.69 15.42 1.61
CA PRO A 232 4.66 16.87 1.50
C PRO A 232 3.28 17.41 1.90
N ASP A 233 3.29 18.21 2.98
CA ASP A 233 2.22 19.13 3.35
C ASP A 233 2.13 20.25 2.29
N ASP A 234 0.92 20.68 2.04
CA ASP A 234 0.47 21.38 0.85
C ASP A 234 0.96 22.83 0.69
N ALA A 235 1.47 23.13 -0.51
CA ALA A 235 1.42 24.49 -1.05
C ALA A 235 0.87 24.56 -2.49
N ASN A 236 0.73 23.44 -3.23
CA ASN A 236 0.20 23.47 -4.61
C ASN A 236 -0.40 22.17 -5.19
N GLY A 237 -0.46 21.01 -4.50
CA GLY A 237 -0.81 19.77 -5.22
C GLY A 237 -1.16 18.58 -4.36
N ASN A 238 -2.46 18.41 -4.08
CA ASN A 238 -3.06 17.16 -3.58
C ASN A 238 -2.97 16.04 -4.64
N VAL A 239 -1.74 15.66 -5.01
CA VAL A 239 -1.41 14.73 -6.09
C VAL A 239 -0.63 13.52 -5.57
N ARG A 240 -0.73 12.40 -6.31
CA ARG A 240 0.03 11.17 -6.11
C ARG A 240 1.52 11.45 -6.22
N VAL A 241 2.31 10.95 -5.27
CA VAL A 241 3.78 11.14 -5.22
C VAL A 241 4.51 9.80 -5.32
N LEU A 242 5.69 9.75 -5.94
CA LEU A 242 6.48 8.54 -6.24
C LEU A 242 7.90 8.64 -5.64
N PRO A 243 8.58 7.49 -5.39
CA PRO A 243 8.04 6.12 -5.43
C PRO A 243 7.23 5.81 -4.17
N ASP A 244 6.56 4.65 -4.14
CA ASP A 244 5.88 4.20 -2.92
C ASP A 244 6.89 3.59 -1.95
N MET A 245 7.88 2.85 -2.46
CA MET A 245 9.01 2.27 -1.72
C MET A 245 10.18 2.02 -2.67
N SER A 246 11.34 1.61 -2.16
CA SER A 246 12.53 1.34 -2.99
C SER A 246 13.22 0.05 -2.61
N LEU A 247 13.95 -0.53 -3.56
CA LEU A 247 14.89 -1.61 -3.32
C LEU A 247 16.22 -1.29 -3.99
N PHE A 248 17.25 -2.06 -3.67
CA PHE A 248 18.55 -1.93 -4.33
C PHE A 248 18.39 -1.94 -5.85
N ALA A 249 18.93 -0.93 -6.51
CA ALA A 249 18.82 -0.68 -7.94
C ALA A 249 20.15 -0.23 -8.56
N ALA A 250 21.23 -0.21 -7.79
CA ALA A 250 22.47 0.34 -8.31
C ALA A 250 23.22 -0.56 -9.28
N ASN A 251 24.04 0.07 -10.10
CA ASN A 251 25.02 -0.55 -11.00
C ASN A 251 26.24 0.36 -11.23
N GLY A 252 26.55 1.14 -10.20
CA GLY A 252 27.09 2.49 -10.35
C GLY A 252 28.43 2.74 -9.68
N PRO A 253 28.73 4.03 -9.38
CA PRO A 253 30.03 4.50 -8.91
C PRO A 253 30.48 3.88 -7.58
N TRP A 254 29.56 3.32 -6.81
CA TRP A 254 29.85 2.67 -5.52
C TRP A 254 30.24 1.18 -5.65
N ASN A 255 30.34 0.66 -6.88
CA ASN A 255 30.74 -0.72 -7.21
C ASN A 255 29.78 -1.81 -6.67
N HIS A 256 28.50 -1.49 -6.61
CA HIS A 256 27.42 -2.43 -6.30
C HIS A 256 26.58 -2.71 -7.54
N SER A 257 26.13 -3.95 -7.72
CA SER A 257 25.26 -4.36 -8.83
C SER A 257 24.62 -5.72 -8.58
N TYR A 258 23.53 -6.00 -9.30
CA TYR A 258 23.01 -7.36 -9.42
C TYR A 258 23.80 -8.16 -10.44
N ALA A 259 24.20 -9.37 -10.06
CA ALA A 259 24.59 -10.38 -11.03
C ALA A 259 23.34 -10.94 -11.74
N TYR A 260 23.36 -11.04 -13.06
CA TYR A 260 22.28 -11.60 -13.85
C TYR A 260 22.78 -12.39 -15.07
N CYS A 261 21.88 -13.19 -15.61
CA CYS A 261 22.12 -14.13 -16.71
C CYS A 261 21.02 -14.02 -17.75
N TYR A 262 21.38 -14.17 -19.04
CA TYR A 262 20.41 -14.24 -20.12
C TYR A 262 20.81 -15.30 -21.15
N SER A 263 19.81 -15.88 -21.82
CA SER A 263 19.99 -16.84 -22.91
C SER A 263 19.12 -16.42 -24.11
N GLY A 264 19.70 -16.25 -25.29
CA GLY A 264 18.96 -15.88 -26.49
C GLY A 264 19.79 -15.99 -27.79
N PRO A 265 19.12 -16.06 -28.97
CA PRO A 265 19.82 -16.09 -30.26
C PRO A 265 20.55 -14.75 -30.51
N VAL A 266 21.82 -14.85 -30.89
CA VAL A 266 22.66 -13.69 -31.22
C VAL A 266 22.19 -13.10 -32.55
N PRO A 267 21.82 -11.80 -32.62
CA PRO A 267 21.59 -11.14 -33.90
C PRO A 267 22.86 -11.25 -34.78
N SER A 268 22.68 -11.52 -36.07
CA SER A 268 23.82 -11.66 -37.00
C SER A 268 24.71 -10.41 -36.96
N GLY A 269 25.99 -10.58 -36.60
CA GLY A 269 26.98 -9.49 -36.52
C GLY A 269 27.42 -9.10 -35.10
N SER A 270 26.81 -9.64 -34.05
CA SER A 270 27.17 -9.31 -32.66
C SER A 270 28.08 -10.36 -32.01
N SER A 271 29.36 -10.39 -32.41
CA SER A 271 30.37 -11.22 -31.73
C SER A 271 30.58 -10.74 -30.28
N GLY A 272 30.05 -11.47 -29.29
CA GLY A 272 30.25 -11.18 -27.86
C GLY A 272 29.02 -11.27 -26.97
N MET A 273 27.81 -11.35 -27.54
CA MET A 273 26.55 -11.53 -26.78
C MET A 273 26.26 -12.97 -26.36
N GLN A 274 27.19 -13.90 -26.64
CA GLN A 274 27.07 -15.29 -26.26
C GLN A 274 28.01 -15.60 -25.09
N LYS A 275 27.49 -15.46 -23.87
CA LYS A 275 28.03 -16.24 -22.75
C LYS A 275 26.84 -16.78 -21.96
N THR A 276 26.56 -18.07 -22.15
CA THR A 276 25.77 -18.83 -21.18
C THR A 276 26.46 -18.67 -19.83
N CYS A 277 25.72 -18.24 -18.80
CA CYS A 277 26.29 -18.17 -17.46
C CYS A 277 26.78 -19.55 -17.05
N VAL A 278 28.06 -19.64 -16.71
CA VAL A 278 28.66 -20.84 -16.15
C VAL A 278 28.60 -20.72 -14.62
N LYS A 279 28.09 -21.76 -13.98
CA LYS A 279 28.06 -21.86 -12.51
C LYS A 279 29.49 -21.71 -11.98
N ASP A 280 29.67 -20.86 -10.98
CA ASP A 280 30.96 -20.58 -10.30
C ASP A 280 32.05 -19.93 -11.19
N ASP A 281 31.71 -19.41 -12.38
CA ASP A 281 32.60 -18.59 -13.21
C ASP A 281 32.01 -17.19 -13.41
N THR A 282 32.33 -16.28 -12.50
CA THR A 282 31.84 -14.89 -12.51
C THR A 282 32.31 -14.10 -13.73
N THR A 283 33.34 -14.55 -14.46
CA THR A 283 33.79 -13.90 -15.71
C THR A 283 32.79 -14.09 -16.87
N THR A 284 31.81 -14.97 -16.67
CA THR A 284 30.70 -15.20 -17.59
C THR A 284 29.42 -14.47 -17.18
N TRP A 285 29.36 -13.96 -15.95
CA TRP A 285 28.19 -13.28 -15.42
C TRP A 285 28.13 -11.83 -15.92
N LYS A 286 26.94 -11.26 -15.92
CA LYS A 286 26.71 -9.86 -16.23
C LYS A 286 26.23 -9.15 -14.98
N TYR A 287 26.51 -7.85 -14.92
CA TYR A 287 26.22 -7.01 -13.78
C TYR A 287 25.41 -5.82 -14.24
N SER A 288 24.28 -5.56 -13.60
CA SER A 288 23.41 -4.43 -13.92
C SER A 288 22.56 -4.05 -12.70
N GLY A 289 21.74 -3.03 -12.89
CA GLY A 289 20.82 -2.48 -11.91
C GLY A 289 19.67 -1.81 -12.65
N GLY A 290 19.07 -0.82 -12.01
CA GLY A 290 17.85 -0.16 -12.40
C GLY A 290 16.68 -0.58 -11.53
N THR A 291 15.71 0.31 -11.40
CA THR A 291 14.39 0.01 -10.81
C THR A 291 13.66 -1.10 -11.57
N SER A 292 14.11 -1.38 -12.80
CA SER A 292 13.75 -2.57 -13.59
C SER A 292 14.07 -3.91 -12.90
N PHE A 293 15.08 -3.98 -12.02
CA PHE A 293 15.32 -5.14 -11.16
C PHE A 293 14.52 -5.07 -9.86
N ALA A 294 14.41 -3.88 -9.28
CA ALA A 294 13.68 -3.65 -8.03
C ALA A 294 12.20 -4.07 -8.14
N SER A 295 11.51 -3.66 -9.21
CA SER A 295 10.07 -3.95 -9.41
C SER A 295 9.71 -5.44 -9.36
N PRO A 296 10.35 -6.35 -10.13
CA PRO A 296 10.04 -7.77 -10.05
C PRO A 296 10.48 -8.42 -8.75
N ILE A 297 11.54 -7.92 -8.08
CA ILE A 297 11.92 -8.40 -6.74
C ILE A 297 10.81 -8.06 -5.73
N MET A 298 10.28 -6.84 -5.77
CA MET A 298 9.19 -6.45 -4.87
C MET A 298 7.90 -7.22 -5.17
N ALA A 299 7.60 -7.48 -6.45
CA ALA A 299 6.51 -8.37 -6.82
C ALA A 299 6.70 -9.80 -6.27
N GLY A 300 7.94 -10.31 -6.24
CA GLY A 300 8.28 -11.58 -5.59
C GLY A 300 8.11 -11.55 -4.07
N ILE A 301 8.48 -10.44 -3.42
CA ILE A 301 8.22 -10.22 -1.99
C ILE A 301 6.71 -10.22 -1.73
N GLN A 302 5.92 -9.55 -2.56
CA GLN A 302 4.46 -9.56 -2.44
C GLN A 302 3.87 -10.96 -2.67
N ALA A 303 4.51 -11.83 -3.46
CA ALA A 303 4.06 -13.22 -3.57
C ALA A 303 4.20 -13.97 -2.23
N LEU A 304 5.25 -13.71 -1.44
CA LEU A 304 5.41 -14.25 -0.09
C LEU A 304 4.35 -13.70 0.86
N VAL A 305 4.03 -12.42 0.73
CA VAL A 305 2.94 -11.78 1.46
C VAL A 305 1.59 -12.44 1.13
N ASN A 306 1.27 -12.60 -0.16
CA ASN A 306 0.06 -13.29 -0.60
C ASN A 306 0.01 -14.73 -0.06
N GLN A 307 1.15 -15.44 -0.06
CA GLN A 307 1.24 -16.79 0.50
C GLN A 307 0.95 -16.81 2.01
N ARG A 308 1.41 -15.78 2.75
CA ARG A 308 1.16 -15.64 4.19
C ARG A 308 -0.27 -15.26 4.51
N ALA A 309 -0.86 -14.35 3.73
CA ALA A 309 -2.24 -13.93 3.86
C ALA A 309 -3.23 -15.02 3.40
N GLY A 310 -2.79 -15.96 2.57
CA GLY A 310 -3.64 -16.99 1.97
C GLY A 310 -4.35 -16.54 0.70
N SER A 311 -4.07 -15.33 0.20
CA SER A 311 -4.82 -14.69 -0.88
C SER A 311 -4.09 -13.56 -1.60
N ALA A 312 -4.63 -13.16 -2.75
CA ALA A 312 -4.16 -12.02 -3.51
C ALA A 312 -4.69 -10.70 -2.90
N GLN A 313 -3.86 -9.65 -2.88
CA GLN A 313 -4.09 -8.48 -2.04
C GLN A 313 -4.69 -7.26 -2.77
N GLY A 314 -4.97 -7.36 -4.08
CA GLY A 314 -5.39 -6.19 -4.86
C GLY A 314 -4.29 -5.12 -4.82
N ASN A 315 -4.59 -3.90 -4.38
CA ASN A 315 -3.62 -2.82 -4.23
C ASN A 315 -2.98 -2.86 -2.83
N PRO A 316 -1.72 -3.33 -2.70
CA PRO A 316 -1.09 -3.50 -1.40
C PRO A 316 -0.60 -2.17 -0.81
N ASN A 317 -0.61 -1.06 -1.56
CA ASN A 317 -0.18 0.25 -1.05
C ASN A 317 -0.99 0.68 0.18
N TYR A 318 -2.28 0.37 0.25
CA TYR A 318 -3.08 0.65 1.44
C TYR A 318 -2.43 0.09 2.72
N ARG A 319 -2.03 -1.18 2.67
CA ARG A 319 -1.41 -1.82 3.82
C ARG A 319 0.04 -1.36 4.05
N TYR A 320 0.81 -1.13 2.98
CA TYR A 320 2.16 -0.58 3.13
C TYR A 320 2.16 0.76 3.85
N TYR A 321 1.26 1.68 3.47
CA TYR A 321 1.18 3.00 4.09
C TYR A 321 0.62 2.95 5.51
N GLN A 322 -0.29 2.01 5.83
CA GLN A 322 -0.69 1.75 7.22
C GLN A 322 0.48 1.29 8.09
N LEU A 323 1.23 0.28 7.62
CA LEU A 323 2.39 -0.23 8.35
C LEU A 323 3.46 0.85 8.51
N ALA A 324 3.70 1.66 7.48
CA ALA A 324 4.62 2.77 7.54
C ALA A 324 4.15 3.88 8.50
N ALA A 325 2.86 4.18 8.53
CA ALA A 325 2.29 5.16 9.46
C ALA A 325 2.41 4.67 10.91
N GLN A 326 2.24 3.37 11.17
CA GLN A 326 2.45 2.76 12.48
C GLN A 326 3.93 2.80 12.90
N GLU A 327 4.84 2.50 11.97
CA GLU A 327 6.28 2.46 12.24
C GLU A 327 6.89 3.85 12.46
N TYR A 328 6.53 4.81 11.62
CA TYR A 328 7.08 6.16 11.68
C TYR A 328 6.30 7.07 12.63
N GLY A 329 5.03 6.74 12.94
CA GLY A 329 4.14 7.48 13.82
C GLY A 329 3.95 8.94 13.42
N SER A 330 3.49 9.76 14.38
CA SER A 330 3.48 11.23 14.28
C SER A 330 4.80 11.88 14.69
N SER A 331 5.76 11.08 15.19
CA SER A 331 7.05 11.53 15.72
C SER A 331 8.17 10.57 15.35
N MET A 332 8.60 10.66 14.07
CA MET A 332 9.92 10.28 13.53
C MET A 332 10.65 9.14 14.27
N SER A 333 10.44 7.89 13.83
CA SER A 333 11.23 6.74 14.32
C SER A 333 12.66 6.78 13.79
N THR A 334 13.58 7.35 14.58
CA THR A 334 15.02 7.32 14.29
C THR A 334 15.63 5.91 14.40
N ALA A 335 14.90 4.94 14.97
CA ALA A 335 15.37 3.57 15.14
C ALA A 335 15.40 2.76 13.83
N CYS A 336 14.62 3.20 12.84
CA CYS A 336 14.54 2.58 11.51
C CYS A 336 15.36 3.32 10.44
N ASP A 337 16.12 4.34 10.84
CA ASP A 337 17.04 5.05 9.94
C ASP A 337 18.13 4.10 9.43
N SER A 338 18.13 3.87 8.13
CA SER A 338 19.06 2.98 7.43
C SER A 338 20.53 3.32 7.66
N SER A 339 20.87 4.58 7.94
CA SER A 339 22.25 5.02 8.21
C SER A 339 22.86 4.37 9.45
N LEU A 340 22.02 3.84 10.36
CA LEU A 340 22.46 3.06 11.52
C LEU A 340 23.04 1.69 11.15
N GLY A 341 22.79 1.19 9.93
CA GLY A 341 23.32 -0.08 9.44
C GLY A 341 22.99 -1.26 10.35
N ASN A 342 24.01 -1.89 10.93
CA ASN A 342 23.81 -3.03 11.83
C ASN A 342 23.19 -2.68 13.19
N ALA A 343 23.02 -1.38 13.49
CA ALA A 343 22.34 -0.89 14.68
C ALA A 343 20.86 -0.53 14.44
N VAL A 344 20.36 -0.66 13.21
CA VAL A 344 18.92 -0.52 12.92
C VAL A 344 18.12 -1.50 13.78
N ALA A 345 16.99 -1.05 14.33
CA ALA A 345 16.16 -1.89 15.17
C ALA A 345 15.62 -3.10 14.39
N SER A 346 15.69 -4.28 15.00
CA SER A 346 15.24 -5.54 14.37
C SER A 346 13.73 -5.60 14.15
N SER A 347 12.96 -4.71 14.77
CA SER A 347 11.50 -4.60 14.61
C SER A 347 11.09 -3.84 13.34
N CYS A 348 12.00 -3.13 12.68
CA CYS A 348 11.67 -2.29 11.54
C CYS A 348 11.20 -3.12 10.33
N ILE A 349 10.01 -2.82 9.83
CA ILE A 349 9.44 -3.32 8.59
C ILE A 349 10.09 -2.61 7.41
N PHE A 350 10.24 -1.29 7.50
CA PHE A 350 10.89 -0.47 6.50
C PHE A 350 12.18 0.13 7.04
N TYR A 351 13.17 0.26 6.18
CA TYR A 351 14.41 0.97 6.48
C TYR A 351 14.35 2.33 5.81
N ASP A 352 14.33 3.37 6.64
CA ASP A 352 14.18 4.77 6.22
C ASP A 352 15.50 5.28 5.63
N ILE A 353 15.49 5.74 4.37
CA ILE A 353 16.69 6.26 3.71
C ILE A 353 16.74 7.78 3.87
N THR A 354 17.67 8.25 4.68
CA THR A 354 17.71 9.66 5.13
C THR A 354 18.87 10.48 4.56
N MET A 355 19.74 9.86 3.75
CA MET A 355 20.97 10.48 3.24
C MET A 355 21.06 10.42 1.71
N GLY A 356 21.34 11.55 1.06
CA GLY A 356 21.56 11.64 -0.39
C GLY A 356 20.40 12.28 -1.17
N SER A 357 20.45 12.21 -2.50
CA SER A 357 19.40 12.70 -3.40
C SER A 357 19.46 11.97 -4.74
N ASN A 358 18.36 11.99 -5.48
CA ASN A 358 18.29 11.50 -6.86
C ASN A 358 18.50 12.61 -7.91
N ASP A 359 19.12 13.74 -7.51
CA ASP A 359 19.42 14.86 -8.40
C ASP A 359 20.28 14.43 -9.60
N VAL A 360 19.86 14.81 -10.80
CA VAL A 360 20.59 14.52 -12.05
C VAL A 360 21.14 15.78 -12.70
N PRO A 361 22.19 15.70 -13.53
CA PRO A 361 22.67 16.84 -14.30
C PRO A 361 21.61 17.29 -15.29
N CYS A 362 21.57 18.61 -15.50
CA CYS A 362 20.66 19.24 -16.44
C CYS A 362 21.41 20.22 -17.34
N THR A 363 20.87 20.46 -18.53
CA THR A 363 21.40 21.43 -19.49
C THR A 363 20.25 22.17 -20.19
N TYR A 364 20.60 23.03 -21.14
CA TYR A 364 19.66 23.86 -21.86
C TYR A 364 18.71 23.04 -22.73
N TYR A 365 17.44 23.44 -22.77
CA TYR A 365 16.51 22.94 -23.77
C TYR A 365 16.79 23.60 -25.12
N ALA A 366 16.93 22.79 -26.18
CA ALA A 366 17.31 23.24 -27.52
C ALA A 366 16.15 23.96 -28.25
N SER A 367 15.80 25.17 -27.78
CA SER A 367 14.77 26.05 -28.35
C SER A 367 15.32 27.44 -28.69
N ALA A 368 14.57 28.22 -29.49
CA ALA A 368 14.86 29.63 -29.76
C ALA A 368 13.68 30.50 -29.27
N PRO A 369 13.84 31.31 -28.19
CA PRO A 369 15.03 31.44 -27.33
C PRO A 369 15.29 30.18 -26.48
N VAL A 370 16.53 30.04 -26.02
CA VAL A 370 16.93 28.93 -25.14
C VAL A 370 16.22 29.03 -23.80
N THR A 371 15.65 27.92 -23.33
CA THR A 371 14.89 27.85 -22.08
C THR A 371 15.52 26.85 -21.12
N ILE A 372 15.28 27.05 -19.82
CA ILE A 372 15.79 26.21 -18.74
C ILE A 372 14.61 25.74 -17.89
N TYR A 373 14.47 24.42 -17.71
CA TYR A 373 13.40 23.80 -16.93
C TYR A 373 13.99 23.09 -15.71
N ASN A 374 13.61 23.54 -14.51
CA ASN A 374 14.01 22.95 -13.23
C ASN A 374 15.52 22.66 -13.11
N CYS A 375 16.36 23.62 -13.51
CA CYS A 375 17.79 23.41 -13.60
C CYS A 375 18.55 24.61 -13.04
N TYR A 376 19.34 24.34 -12.00
CA TYR A 376 20.10 25.34 -11.26
C TYR A 376 21.59 25.32 -11.65
N GLY A 377 22.23 26.49 -11.62
CA GLY A 377 23.68 26.61 -11.78
C GLY A 377 24.18 26.68 -13.23
N LEU A 378 23.27 26.81 -14.22
CA LEU A 378 23.61 27.10 -15.60
C LEU A 378 23.91 28.61 -15.81
N PRO A 379 24.87 28.96 -16.68
CA PRO A 379 25.04 30.32 -17.16
C PRO A 379 23.78 30.86 -17.87
N ALA A 380 23.56 32.18 -17.84
CA ALA A 380 22.43 32.81 -18.53
C ALA A 380 22.49 32.65 -20.07
N THR A 381 23.71 32.53 -20.61
CA THR A 381 23.96 32.31 -22.04
C THR A 381 24.70 30.99 -22.24
N PRO A 382 24.19 30.07 -23.08
CA PRO A 382 24.89 28.83 -23.38
C PRO A 382 26.30 29.09 -23.92
N PRO A 383 27.30 28.26 -23.54
CA PRO A 383 28.63 28.35 -24.14
C PRO A 383 28.59 28.00 -25.63
N ALA A 384 29.56 28.51 -26.40
CA ALA A 384 29.68 28.18 -27.80
C ALA A 384 30.05 26.69 -27.98
N PRO A 385 29.44 25.95 -28.93
CA PRO A 385 29.83 24.57 -29.24
C PRO A 385 31.33 24.45 -29.53
N PRO A 386 32.01 23.35 -29.12
CA PRO A 386 31.44 22.11 -28.59
C PRO A 386 31.30 22.07 -27.07
N ALA A 387 31.50 23.18 -26.36
CA ALA A 387 31.41 23.20 -24.90
C ALA A 387 29.95 23.03 -24.46
N THR A 388 29.73 22.19 -23.45
CA THR A 388 28.43 22.03 -22.78
C THR A 388 28.60 22.44 -21.32
N ALA A 389 27.66 23.25 -20.82
CA ALA A 389 27.59 23.57 -19.40
C ALA A 389 26.50 22.72 -18.75
N TYR A 390 26.79 22.26 -17.54
CA TYR A 390 25.90 21.45 -16.73
C TYR A 390 25.48 22.20 -15.48
N GLY A 391 24.17 22.25 -15.26
CA GLY A 391 23.57 22.54 -13.98
C GLY A 391 23.20 21.24 -13.27
N VAL A 392 22.43 21.37 -12.20
CA VAL A 392 21.79 20.23 -11.52
C VAL A 392 20.31 20.48 -11.36
N LEU A 393 19.53 19.41 -11.55
CA LEU A 393 18.08 19.45 -11.49
C LEU A 393 17.63 19.92 -10.10
N SER A 394 16.68 20.85 -10.07
CA SER A 394 16.30 21.61 -8.89
C SER A 394 14.84 22.04 -8.98
N THR A 395 14.13 22.10 -7.85
CA THR A 395 12.75 22.64 -7.80
C THR A 395 12.72 24.14 -8.14
N SER A 396 13.86 24.82 -8.07
CA SER A 396 14.03 26.23 -8.45
C SER A 396 15.19 26.43 -9.44
N ASN A 397 14.98 27.31 -10.43
CA ASN A 397 16.03 27.71 -11.37
C ASN A 397 17.00 28.76 -10.76
N THR A 398 16.62 29.42 -9.67
CA THR A 398 17.34 30.59 -9.13
C THR A 398 17.94 30.36 -7.74
N SER A 399 17.44 29.37 -7.00
CA SER A 399 17.99 28.91 -5.73
C SER A 399 18.26 27.41 -5.85
N TYR A 400 19.38 26.94 -5.29
CA TYR A 400 19.61 25.50 -5.29
C TYR A 400 18.71 24.83 -4.27
N GLU A 401 17.74 24.09 -4.77
CA GLU A 401 16.84 23.25 -4.00
C GLU A 401 16.83 21.89 -4.70
N PRO A 402 17.57 20.88 -4.17
CA PRO A 402 17.62 19.56 -4.78
C PRO A 402 16.24 19.08 -5.18
N ALA A 403 16.15 18.50 -6.37
CA ALA A 403 14.89 18.03 -6.92
C ALA A 403 14.19 17.16 -5.87
N PHE A 404 14.85 16.10 -5.37
CA PHE A 404 14.39 15.37 -4.18
C PHE A 404 15.56 14.83 -3.34
N ARG A 405 15.66 15.30 -2.08
CA ARG A 405 16.55 14.72 -1.06
C ARG A 405 15.88 13.56 -0.35
N ALA A 406 16.68 12.55 -0.02
CA ALA A 406 16.33 11.60 1.03
C ALA A 406 16.24 12.32 2.38
N ARG A 407 15.25 11.98 3.19
CA ARG A 407 14.99 12.59 4.50
C ARG A 407 14.19 11.62 5.36
N THR A 408 14.17 11.87 6.67
CA THR A 408 13.37 11.07 7.59
C THR A 408 11.91 10.95 7.16
N GLY A 409 11.41 9.71 7.15
CA GLY A 409 10.06 9.34 6.73
C GLY A 409 9.93 9.17 5.22
N TRP A 410 8.74 9.45 4.70
CA TRP A 410 8.51 9.36 3.26
C TRP A 410 9.21 10.48 2.50
N ASP A 411 9.86 10.13 1.39
CA ASP A 411 10.40 11.12 0.46
C ASP A 411 10.29 10.71 -1.01
N ASN A 412 10.45 11.68 -1.92
CA ASN A 412 10.36 11.45 -3.36
C ASN A 412 11.62 10.79 -3.95
N ALA A 413 12.65 10.52 -3.15
CA ALA A 413 13.85 9.82 -3.62
C ALA A 413 13.71 8.31 -3.43
N THR A 414 13.08 7.86 -2.33
CA THR A 414 13.02 6.45 -1.96
C THR A 414 11.66 5.95 -1.46
N GLY A 415 10.67 6.84 -1.30
CA GLY A 415 9.33 6.49 -0.85
C GLY A 415 9.30 6.24 0.65
N ILE A 416 8.59 5.20 1.08
CA ILE A 416 8.58 4.71 2.47
C ILE A 416 9.97 4.24 2.93
N GLY A 417 10.85 3.87 1.98
CA GLY A 417 12.16 3.29 2.25
C GLY A 417 12.32 1.91 1.63
N SER A 418 13.35 1.17 2.06
CA SER A 418 13.54 -0.24 1.69
C SER A 418 12.84 -1.17 2.67
N VAL A 419 12.74 -2.46 2.37
CA VAL A 419 11.88 -3.38 3.13
C VAL A 419 12.64 -4.56 3.73
N ASN A 420 12.37 -4.81 5.01
CA ASN A 420 12.66 -6.08 5.66
C ASN A 420 11.54 -7.08 5.34
N VAL A 421 11.83 -8.01 4.43
CA VAL A 421 10.87 -9.00 3.94
C VAL A 421 10.23 -9.83 5.05
N ALA A 422 11.02 -10.26 6.05
CA ALA A 422 10.51 -11.11 7.11
C ALA A 422 9.52 -10.34 7.99
N ASN A 423 9.86 -9.11 8.36
CA ASN A 423 8.99 -8.26 9.17
C ASN A 423 7.74 -7.86 8.40
N LEU A 424 7.86 -7.50 7.12
CA LEU A 424 6.70 -7.21 6.26
C LEU A 424 5.71 -8.38 6.22
N VAL A 425 6.20 -9.58 5.90
CA VAL A 425 5.36 -10.77 5.80
C VAL A 425 4.70 -11.10 7.14
N ASN A 426 5.43 -11.01 8.25
CA ASN A 426 4.89 -11.31 9.58
C ASN A 426 3.87 -10.27 10.05
N SER A 427 4.03 -9.00 9.66
CA SER A 427 3.11 -7.90 9.99
C SER A 427 1.90 -7.80 9.05
N TRP A 428 1.86 -8.60 7.98
CA TRP A 428 0.78 -8.55 6.99
C TRP A 428 -0.54 -9.15 7.49
N ASN A 429 -0.52 -9.88 8.60
CA ASN A 429 -1.72 -10.42 9.24
C ASN A 429 -2.09 -9.61 10.48
N VAL A 430 -2.65 -8.41 10.29
CA VAL A 430 -3.40 -7.71 11.34
C VAL A 430 -4.44 -6.78 10.69
N GLN A 431 -5.47 -7.39 10.12
CA GLN A 431 -6.82 -6.83 10.19
C GLN A 431 -7.67 -8.00 10.68
N SER A 432 -7.51 -8.35 11.96
CA SER A 432 -8.66 -8.87 12.70
C SER A 432 -9.81 -7.89 12.42
N ASN A 433 -11.06 -8.37 12.42
CA ASN A 433 -12.24 -7.51 12.33
C ASN A 433 -12.29 -6.57 13.55
N THR A 434 -11.39 -5.59 13.60
CA THR A 434 -11.24 -4.68 14.72
C THR A 434 -12.21 -3.54 14.54
N HIS A 435 -12.83 -3.17 15.65
CA HIS A 435 -13.65 -1.98 15.74
C HIS A 435 -12.76 -0.81 16.18
N ASP A 436 -11.58 -0.67 15.56
CA ASP A 436 -10.52 0.27 15.97
C ASP A 436 -10.86 1.69 15.50
N PHE A 437 -11.19 2.61 16.41
CA PHE A 437 -11.54 3.99 16.05
C PHE A 437 -10.33 4.94 16.09
N ASN A 438 -9.15 4.49 16.55
CA ASN A 438 -7.99 5.36 16.77
C ASN A 438 -6.70 4.95 16.01
N GLY A 439 -6.67 3.76 15.41
CA GLY A 439 -5.59 3.22 14.58
C GLY A 439 -4.46 2.54 15.38
N ASP A 440 -4.67 2.19 16.65
CA ASP A 440 -3.67 1.53 17.49
C ASP A 440 -3.66 -0.01 17.36
N GLY A 441 -4.47 -0.54 16.45
CA GLY A 441 -4.57 -1.97 16.16
C GLY A 441 -5.44 -2.74 17.14
N LYS A 442 -6.15 -2.09 18.06
CA LYS A 442 -7.06 -2.73 19.01
C LYS A 442 -8.50 -2.32 18.73
N SER A 443 -9.42 -3.21 19.03
CA SER A 443 -10.84 -2.96 18.97
C SER A 443 -11.25 -1.99 20.07
N ASP A 444 -11.99 -0.97 19.67
CA ASP A 444 -12.63 -0.03 20.58
C ASP A 444 -14.13 -0.38 20.70
N ILE A 445 -14.88 0.37 21.51
CA ILE A 445 -16.32 0.11 21.70
C ILE A 445 -17.14 1.34 21.34
N ALA A 446 -18.01 1.20 20.34
CA ALA A 446 -19.07 2.16 20.06
C ALA A 446 -20.33 1.82 20.86
N TRP A 447 -20.85 2.80 21.59
CA TRP A 447 -22.08 2.71 22.37
C TRP A 447 -23.15 3.62 21.79
N HIS A 448 -24.40 3.14 21.79
CA HIS A 448 -25.58 3.94 21.46
C HIS A 448 -26.65 3.77 22.54
N ASP A 449 -27.43 4.81 22.83
CA ASP A 449 -28.52 4.74 23.81
C ASP A 449 -29.91 5.02 23.23
N ASN A 450 -30.94 4.69 23.99
CA ASN A 450 -32.34 4.90 23.61
C ASN A 450 -32.76 6.38 23.49
N SER A 451 -31.90 7.31 23.91
CA SER A 451 -32.09 8.76 23.74
C SER A 451 -31.39 9.29 22.49
N GLY A 452 -30.71 8.43 21.73
CA GLY A 452 -29.99 8.75 20.50
C GLY A 452 -28.54 9.16 20.71
N ASN A 453 -28.01 9.11 21.93
CA ASN A 453 -26.61 9.44 22.19
C ASN A 453 -25.70 8.34 21.65
N THR A 454 -24.59 8.75 21.03
CA THR A 454 -23.54 7.85 20.55
C THR A 454 -22.23 8.20 21.23
N ALA A 455 -21.53 7.20 21.78
CA ALA A 455 -20.26 7.37 22.46
C ALA A 455 -19.23 6.36 21.96
N ILE A 456 -17.95 6.71 22.08
CA ILE A 456 -16.83 5.79 21.82
C ILE A 456 -15.99 5.65 23.06
N TRP A 457 -15.58 4.43 23.36
CA TRP A 457 -14.55 4.09 24.32
C TRP A 457 -13.33 3.58 23.56
N LEU A 458 -12.22 4.31 23.65
CA LEU A 458 -10.93 3.86 23.16
C LEU A 458 -10.32 2.89 24.18
N MET A 459 -10.05 1.67 23.77
CA MET A 459 -9.71 0.55 24.63
C MET A 459 -8.23 0.20 24.56
N ASN A 460 -7.71 -0.39 25.63
CA ASN A 460 -6.45 -1.11 25.64
C ASN A 460 -6.61 -2.28 26.62
N GLY A 461 -6.93 -3.46 26.07
CA GLY A 461 -7.45 -4.57 26.83
C GLY A 461 -8.73 -4.16 27.57
N THR A 462 -8.75 -4.31 28.89
CA THR A 462 -9.90 -3.93 29.72
C THR A 462 -9.94 -2.44 30.10
N SER A 463 -8.91 -1.66 29.77
CA SER A 463 -8.81 -0.27 30.20
C SER A 463 -9.41 0.67 29.16
N VAL A 464 -10.34 1.53 29.58
CA VAL A 464 -10.82 2.65 28.77
C VAL A 464 -9.78 3.77 28.83
N GLN A 465 -8.99 3.93 27.76
CA GLN A 465 -7.97 4.97 27.64
C GLN A 465 -8.57 6.36 27.47
N SER A 466 -9.64 6.46 26.68
CA SER A 466 -10.37 7.69 26.44
C SER A 466 -11.83 7.37 26.16
N SER A 467 -12.73 8.30 26.45
CA SER A 467 -14.13 8.18 26.04
C SER A 467 -14.74 9.55 25.75
N ALA A 468 -15.65 9.60 24.78
CA ALA A 468 -16.47 10.79 24.56
C ALA A 468 -17.84 10.42 23.97
N ILE A 469 -18.82 11.29 24.22
CA ILE A 469 -20.08 11.31 23.49
C ILE A 469 -19.83 12.08 22.18
N LEU A 470 -20.00 11.40 21.04
CA LEU A 470 -19.83 11.97 19.71
C LEU A 470 -20.98 12.93 19.35
N GLY A 471 -22.19 12.60 19.80
CA GLY A 471 -23.37 13.42 19.56
C GLY A 471 -24.68 12.66 19.80
N THR A 472 -25.80 13.39 19.67
CA THR A 472 -27.15 12.84 19.76
C THR A 472 -27.78 12.84 18.37
N VAL A 473 -28.23 11.67 17.91
CA VAL A 473 -28.89 11.46 16.62
C VAL A 473 -30.36 11.17 16.87
N ALA A 474 -31.26 11.63 16.00
CA ALA A 474 -32.68 11.34 16.15
C ALA A 474 -32.93 9.82 16.14
N ASN A 475 -33.80 9.32 17.02
CA ASN A 475 -34.12 7.89 17.19
C ASN A 475 -34.71 7.21 15.93
N THR A 476 -34.96 7.95 14.86
CA THR A 476 -35.26 7.37 13.55
C THR A 476 -34.03 6.77 12.88
N TRP A 477 -32.83 7.14 13.31
CA TRP A 477 -31.55 6.64 12.82
C TRP A 477 -31.03 5.53 13.72
N SER A 478 -30.35 4.57 13.12
CA SER A 478 -29.64 3.49 13.83
C SER A 478 -28.30 3.23 13.15
N ILE A 479 -27.34 2.72 13.92
CA ILE A 479 -26.02 2.30 13.41
C ILE A 479 -26.15 0.85 12.93
N PHE A 480 -25.75 0.59 11.69
CA PHE A 480 -25.82 -0.72 11.03
C PHE A 480 -24.45 -1.29 10.67
N GLY A 481 -23.37 -0.59 10.97
CA GLY A 481 -22.03 -1.06 10.64
C GLY A 481 -20.94 -0.21 11.26
N GLN A 482 -19.80 -0.86 11.49
CA GLN A 482 -18.59 -0.29 12.06
C GLN A 482 -17.41 -0.77 11.21
N ARG A 483 -16.95 0.01 10.23
CA ARG A 483 -15.91 -0.38 9.26
C ARG A 483 -15.16 0.83 8.73
N ASP A 484 -13.92 0.63 8.29
CA ASP A 484 -13.13 1.68 7.62
C ASP A 484 -13.69 1.97 6.23
N PHE A 485 -14.46 3.05 6.10
CA PHE A 485 -15.08 3.44 4.83
C PHE A 485 -14.23 4.43 4.03
N ASN A 486 -13.11 4.94 4.57
CA ASN A 486 -12.28 5.95 3.91
C ASN A 486 -10.84 5.48 3.61
N GLY A 487 -10.47 4.30 4.11
CA GLY A 487 -9.15 3.72 3.98
C GLY A 487 -8.09 4.39 4.84
N ASP A 488 -8.41 4.88 6.04
CA ASP A 488 -7.43 5.47 6.96
C ASP A 488 -6.98 4.52 8.09
N GLY A 489 -7.48 3.28 8.08
CA GLY A 489 -7.18 2.26 9.08
C GLY A 489 -8.01 2.38 10.35
N ARG A 490 -8.99 3.29 10.41
CA ARG A 490 -9.93 3.44 11.52
C ARG A 490 -11.34 3.07 11.08
N SER A 491 -12.11 2.52 12.01
CA SER A 491 -13.52 2.23 11.84
C SER A 491 -14.35 3.51 11.80
N ASP A 492 -15.35 3.52 10.93
CA ASP A 492 -16.36 4.55 10.78
C ASP A 492 -17.74 3.97 11.08
N LEU A 493 -18.76 4.82 11.30
CA LEU A 493 -20.11 4.36 11.65
C LEU A 493 -21.07 4.50 10.45
N LEU A 494 -21.64 3.38 10.00
CA LEU A 494 -22.72 3.37 9.00
C LEU A 494 -24.07 3.60 9.68
N TRP A 495 -24.77 4.63 9.23
CA TRP A 495 -26.07 5.04 9.72
C TRP A 495 -27.17 4.81 8.69
N ARG A 496 -28.35 4.44 9.17
CA ARG A 496 -29.57 4.42 8.35
C ARG A 496 -30.80 4.83 9.14
N ASP A 497 -31.70 5.57 8.53
CA ASP A 497 -32.99 5.93 9.13
C ASP A 497 -34.17 5.06 8.69
N THR A 498 -35.29 5.18 9.41
CA THR A 498 -36.55 4.49 9.12
C THR A 498 -37.21 4.90 7.80
N SER A 499 -36.75 5.99 7.17
CA SER A 499 -37.18 6.43 5.84
C SER A 499 -36.26 5.91 4.72
N GLY A 500 -35.18 5.21 5.07
CA GLY A 500 -34.21 4.64 4.14
C GLY A 500 -33.00 5.51 3.84
N ASN A 501 -32.87 6.71 4.42
CA ASN A 501 -31.67 7.54 4.22
C ASN A 501 -30.47 6.88 4.88
N THR A 502 -29.33 6.95 4.19
CA THR A 502 -28.07 6.32 4.61
C THR A 502 -26.97 7.36 4.68
N ALA A 503 -26.12 7.25 5.71
CA ALA A 503 -25.00 8.14 5.94
C ALA A 503 -23.84 7.40 6.61
N ILE A 504 -22.63 7.94 6.51
CA ILE A 504 -21.46 7.48 7.23
C ILE A 504 -20.96 8.63 8.10
N TRP A 505 -20.66 8.34 9.36
CA TRP A 505 -19.80 9.20 10.16
C TRP A 505 -18.37 8.74 10.03
N ILE A 506 -17.53 9.61 9.46
CA ILE A 506 -16.09 9.41 9.45
C ILE A 506 -15.56 9.76 10.83
N VAL A 507 -14.96 8.80 11.52
CA VAL A 507 -14.55 8.93 12.92
C VAL A 507 -13.03 9.01 13.02
N ASN A 508 -12.54 9.85 13.93
CA ASN A 508 -11.13 9.89 14.30
C ASN A 508 -11.01 9.93 15.82
N GLY A 509 -10.71 8.77 16.40
CA GLY A 509 -10.70 8.53 17.84
C GLY A 509 -12.07 8.81 18.44
N THR A 510 -12.17 9.88 19.23
CA THR A 510 -13.40 10.26 19.92
C THR A 510 -14.13 11.45 19.29
N GLN A 511 -13.95 11.66 17.98
CA GLN A 511 -14.58 12.77 17.25
C GLN A 511 -15.14 12.32 15.90
N VAL A 512 -16.26 12.92 15.48
CA VAL A 512 -16.75 12.81 14.10
C VAL A 512 -16.02 13.83 13.26
N ALA A 513 -15.12 13.37 12.39
CA ALA A 513 -14.39 14.23 11.46
C ALA A 513 -15.31 14.75 10.35
N TRP A 514 -16.14 13.86 9.77
CA TRP A 514 -17.07 14.21 8.69
C TRP A 514 -18.37 13.41 8.78
N THR A 515 -19.44 13.95 8.21
CA THR A 515 -20.66 13.19 7.92
C THR A 515 -20.90 13.20 6.43
N VAL A 516 -21.15 12.02 5.88
CA VAL A 516 -21.23 11.81 4.44
C VAL A 516 -22.51 11.05 4.10
N GLY A 517 -23.36 11.62 3.24
CA GLY A 517 -24.61 10.98 2.82
C GLY A 517 -24.39 9.99 1.68
N LEU A 518 -24.96 8.79 1.78
CA LEU A 518 -24.95 7.77 0.72
C LEU A 518 -26.26 7.75 -0.11
N GLY A 519 -27.25 8.55 0.30
CA GLY A 519 -28.55 8.65 -0.38
C GLY A 519 -29.65 7.83 0.29
N ASN A 520 -30.78 7.67 -0.40
CA ASN A 520 -31.94 6.93 0.09
C ASN A 520 -32.01 5.54 -0.53
N VAL A 521 -32.05 4.51 0.31
CA VAL A 521 -32.28 3.12 -0.08
C VAL A 521 -33.69 2.72 0.32
N PRO A 522 -34.54 2.25 -0.61
CA PRO A 522 -35.92 1.88 -0.31
C PRO A 522 -36.02 0.94 0.91
N THR A 523 -37.01 1.18 1.78
CA THR A 523 -37.18 0.45 3.05
C THR A 523 -37.46 -1.05 2.90
N ARG A 524 -37.76 -1.52 1.68
CA ARG A 524 -37.82 -2.95 1.36
C ARG A 524 -36.45 -3.64 1.43
N TRP A 525 -35.36 -2.87 1.34
CA TRP A 525 -34.00 -3.34 1.57
C TRP A 525 -33.61 -3.09 3.03
N SER A 526 -32.78 -3.95 3.57
CA SER A 526 -32.19 -3.93 4.91
C SER A 526 -30.69 -4.16 4.81
N VAL A 527 -29.91 -3.61 5.75
CA VAL A 527 -28.48 -3.92 5.83
C VAL A 527 -28.35 -5.29 6.48
N LEU A 528 -27.65 -6.20 5.82
CA LEU A 528 -27.38 -7.55 6.32
C LEU A 528 -26.09 -7.63 7.14
N GLY A 529 -25.15 -6.72 6.87
CA GLY A 529 -23.84 -6.69 7.50
C GLY A 529 -22.88 -5.76 6.77
N THR A 530 -21.75 -5.48 7.40
CA THR A 530 -20.65 -4.74 6.80
C THR A 530 -19.36 -5.54 6.88
N GLY A 531 -18.50 -5.42 5.88
CA GLY A 531 -17.30 -6.24 5.75
C GLY A 531 -16.14 -5.49 5.09
N LEU A 532 -14.95 -6.09 5.15
CA LEU A 532 -13.76 -5.60 4.47
C LEU A 532 -13.84 -5.91 2.97
N PHE A 533 -13.14 -5.11 2.16
CA PHE A 533 -12.85 -5.38 0.76
C PHE A 533 -11.33 -5.26 0.53
N PRO A 534 -10.68 -6.21 -0.15
CA PRO A 534 -9.23 -6.19 -0.32
C PRO A 534 -8.81 -5.12 -1.32
N GLY A 535 -7.90 -4.24 -0.89
CA GLY A 535 -7.31 -3.19 -1.72
C GLY A 535 -8.30 -2.09 -2.09
N GLU A 536 -7.85 -0.83 -2.01
CA GLU A 536 -8.61 0.41 -2.34
C GLU A 536 -9.34 1.13 -1.19
N GLY A 537 -9.25 0.66 0.05
CA GLY A 537 -9.94 1.33 1.17
C GLY A 537 -11.46 1.39 0.96
N PHE A 538 -12.01 0.43 0.21
CA PHE A 538 -13.44 0.22 0.13
C PHE A 538 -13.86 -0.69 1.29
N SER A 539 -15.04 -0.41 1.83
CA SER A 539 -15.75 -1.31 2.72
C SER A 539 -17.04 -1.79 2.08
N THR A 540 -17.40 -3.02 2.38
CA THR A 540 -18.59 -3.67 1.83
C THR A 540 -19.79 -3.41 2.73
N ILE A 541 -20.92 -3.01 2.14
CA ILE A 541 -22.24 -3.03 2.78
C ILE A 541 -23.08 -4.09 2.07
N PHE A 542 -23.49 -5.12 2.80
CA PHE A 542 -24.40 -6.14 2.29
C PHE A 542 -25.85 -5.72 2.50
N TRP A 543 -26.66 -5.87 1.46
CA TRP A 543 -28.05 -5.49 1.41
C TRP A 543 -28.93 -6.70 1.12
N GLY A 544 -30.07 -6.80 1.80
CA GLY A 544 -31.08 -7.83 1.57
C GLY A 544 -32.46 -7.23 1.47
N ASP A 545 -33.26 -7.65 0.49
CA ASP A 545 -34.66 -7.22 0.38
C ASP A 545 -35.68 -8.24 0.86
N THR A 546 -36.92 -7.79 1.04
CA THR A 546 -38.06 -8.62 1.45
C THR A 546 -38.45 -9.70 0.44
N SER A 547 -37.89 -9.68 -0.77
CA SER A 547 -38.07 -10.73 -1.79
C SER A 547 -36.93 -11.75 -1.78
N GLY A 548 -35.95 -11.60 -0.88
CA GLY A 548 -34.78 -12.47 -0.75
C GLY A 548 -33.61 -12.06 -1.64
N ASN A 549 -33.68 -10.94 -2.38
CA ASN A 549 -32.53 -10.51 -3.17
C ASN A 549 -31.41 -10.01 -2.27
N VAL A 550 -30.18 -10.34 -2.62
CA VAL A 550 -28.97 -9.89 -1.94
C VAL A 550 -28.16 -9.04 -2.91
N ALA A 551 -27.68 -7.91 -2.42
CA ALA A 551 -26.79 -7.01 -3.14
C ALA A 551 -25.61 -6.62 -2.24
N LEU A 552 -24.54 -6.13 -2.84
CA LEU A 552 -23.47 -5.47 -2.13
C LEU A 552 -23.27 -4.06 -2.67
N TRP A 553 -22.83 -3.18 -1.78
CA TRP A 553 -22.23 -1.90 -2.12
C TRP A 553 -20.78 -1.93 -1.66
N LEU A 554 -19.84 -1.68 -2.57
CA LEU A 554 -18.48 -1.30 -2.21
C LEU A 554 -18.47 0.22 -2.05
N VAL A 555 -18.13 0.70 -0.86
CA VAL A 555 -18.12 2.12 -0.53
C VAL A 555 -16.72 2.57 -0.16
N ASN A 556 -16.25 3.64 -0.81
CA ASN A 556 -15.05 4.37 -0.43
C ASN A 556 -15.37 5.86 -0.32
N VAL A 557 -14.92 6.47 0.77
CA VAL A 557 -15.02 7.91 1.03
C VAL A 557 -13.64 8.52 0.90
N SER A 558 -13.44 9.36 -0.12
CA SER A 558 -12.18 10.05 -0.34
C SER A 558 -12.19 11.43 0.30
N ASN A 559 -11.22 11.68 1.19
CA ASN A 559 -10.99 12.99 1.81
C ASN A 559 -10.23 13.97 0.89
N ALA A 560 -10.01 13.62 -0.38
CA ALA A 560 -9.24 14.42 -1.34
C ALA A 560 -9.95 15.72 -1.78
N THR A 561 -11.26 15.82 -1.55
CA THR A 561 -12.07 16.99 -1.86
C THR A 561 -12.84 17.47 -0.63
N GLN A 562 -13.25 18.73 -0.64
CA GLN A 562 -14.12 19.30 0.39
C GLN A 562 -15.41 19.78 -0.27
N PRO A 563 -16.56 19.08 -0.06
CA PRO A 563 -16.77 17.95 0.85
C PRO A 563 -16.13 16.62 0.36
N PRO A 564 -15.93 15.62 1.24
CA PRO A 564 -15.42 14.30 0.88
C PRO A 564 -16.24 13.67 -0.26
N ALA A 565 -15.56 13.08 -1.24
CA ALA A 565 -16.20 12.42 -2.36
C ALA A 565 -16.57 10.97 -2.00
N VAL A 566 -17.77 10.53 -2.38
CA VAL A 566 -18.24 9.15 -2.16
C VAL A 566 -18.19 8.39 -3.47
N ASN A 567 -17.56 7.23 -3.45
CA ASN A 567 -17.62 6.25 -4.52
C ASN A 567 -18.41 5.03 -4.03
N VAL A 568 -19.53 4.73 -4.69
CA VAL A 568 -20.33 3.53 -4.44
C VAL A 568 -20.38 2.68 -5.71
N VAL A 569 -19.92 1.43 -5.61
CA VAL A 569 -20.10 0.41 -6.65
C VAL A 569 -21.13 -0.58 -6.15
N ALA A 570 -22.28 -0.67 -6.82
CA ALA A 570 -23.36 -1.57 -6.44
C ALA A 570 -23.40 -2.80 -7.36
N ALA A 571 -23.59 -3.98 -6.77
CA ALA A 571 -23.73 -5.24 -7.50
C ALA A 571 -24.80 -6.14 -6.88
N SER A 572 -25.45 -6.96 -7.70
CA SER A 572 -26.37 -8.00 -7.24
C SER A 572 -25.59 -9.29 -6.98
N LEU A 573 -25.81 -9.92 -5.83
CA LEU A 573 -25.24 -11.22 -5.46
C LEU A 573 -26.22 -12.39 -5.69
N GLY A 574 -27.41 -12.10 -6.20
CA GLY A 574 -28.46 -13.10 -6.44
C GLY A 574 -29.56 -13.05 -5.39
N SER A 575 -30.18 -14.20 -5.11
CA SER A 575 -31.30 -14.29 -4.17
C SER A 575 -31.09 -15.44 -3.18
N MET A 576 -31.27 -15.17 -1.90
CA MET A 576 -31.31 -16.19 -0.85
C MET A 576 -32.59 -17.02 -0.96
N PRO A 577 -32.53 -18.35 -0.78
CA PRO A 577 -33.73 -19.17 -0.74
C PRO A 577 -34.65 -18.79 0.44
N PHE A 578 -35.95 -19.04 0.29
CA PHE A 578 -36.92 -18.78 1.35
C PHE A 578 -36.55 -19.56 2.63
N GLY A 579 -36.57 -18.87 3.79
CA GLY A 579 -36.24 -19.44 5.09
C GLY A 579 -34.76 -19.38 5.48
N TRP A 580 -33.90 -18.77 4.65
CA TRP A 580 -32.51 -18.48 4.98
C TRP A 580 -32.33 -17.04 5.46
N SER A 581 -31.36 -16.84 6.35
CA SER A 581 -30.94 -15.53 6.83
C SER A 581 -29.42 -15.47 6.98
N VAL A 582 -28.86 -14.26 6.93
CA VAL A 582 -27.46 -14.03 7.30
C VAL A 582 -27.31 -14.19 8.80
N ALA A 583 -26.42 -15.09 9.22
CA ALA A 583 -26.07 -15.36 10.60
C ALA A 583 -24.75 -14.69 11.03
N GLY A 584 -23.94 -14.27 10.06
CA GLY A 584 -22.69 -13.54 10.32
C GLY A 584 -22.02 -13.09 9.03
N VAL A 585 -21.09 -12.14 9.17
CA VAL A 585 -20.24 -11.63 8.10
C VAL A 585 -18.80 -11.73 8.53
N GLY A 586 -17.94 -12.25 7.67
CA GLY A 586 -16.52 -12.44 7.97
C GLY A 586 -15.80 -13.03 6.76
N ASP A 587 -14.49 -12.79 6.66
CA ASP A 587 -13.64 -13.37 5.63
C ASP A 587 -13.31 -14.83 6.00
N PHE A 588 -14.09 -15.80 5.55
CA PHE A 588 -13.93 -17.20 5.95
C PHE A 588 -12.87 -17.95 5.14
N ASN A 589 -12.45 -17.40 4.00
CA ASN A 589 -11.47 -18.03 3.10
C ASN A 589 -10.07 -17.36 3.16
N GLY A 590 -9.94 -16.22 3.84
CA GLY A 590 -8.71 -15.45 4.01
C GLY A 590 -8.39 -14.55 2.82
N ASP A 591 -9.37 -14.19 1.99
CA ASP A 591 -9.16 -13.39 0.78
C ASP A 591 -9.19 -11.86 0.96
N GLY A 592 -9.36 -11.42 2.20
CA GLY A 592 -9.51 -10.02 2.58
C GLY A 592 -10.89 -9.45 2.25
N GLN A 593 -11.75 -10.21 1.55
CA GLN A 593 -13.14 -9.88 1.31
C GLN A 593 -14.01 -10.59 2.35
N SER A 594 -14.90 -9.86 3.00
CA SER A 594 -15.88 -10.53 3.86
C SER A 594 -16.92 -11.29 3.05
N ASP A 595 -17.27 -12.46 3.55
CA ASP A 595 -18.29 -13.38 3.02
C ASP A 595 -19.55 -13.35 3.88
N LEU A 596 -20.59 -14.09 3.44
CA LEU A 596 -21.85 -14.25 4.19
C LEU A 596 -21.98 -15.68 4.74
N LEU A 597 -22.06 -15.81 6.07
CA LEU A 597 -22.51 -17.03 6.73
C LEU A 597 -24.03 -17.03 6.76
N LEU A 598 -24.64 -17.98 6.05
CA LEU A 598 -26.09 -18.11 5.96
C LEU A 598 -26.58 -19.32 6.74
N ARG A 599 -27.75 -19.18 7.36
CA ARG A 599 -28.40 -20.26 8.09
C ARG A 599 -29.90 -20.28 7.85
N ASP A 600 -30.47 -21.47 7.79
CA ASP A 600 -31.91 -21.66 7.64
C ASP A 600 -32.62 -22.03 8.96
N LEU A 601 -33.95 -22.05 8.93
CA LEU A 601 -34.80 -22.38 10.08
C LEU A 601 -34.68 -23.84 10.57
N ARG A 602 -33.99 -24.71 9.82
CA ARG A 602 -33.76 -26.13 10.14
C ARG A 602 -32.33 -26.37 10.63
N GLY A 603 -31.51 -25.32 10.67
CA GLY A 603 -30.12 -25.38 11.10
C GLY A 603 -29.10 -25.62 9.99
N ASP A 604 -29.53 -25.76 8.74
CA ASP A 604 -28.62 -25.87 7.59
C ASP A 604 -27.82 -24.57 7.48
N THR A 605 -26.50 -24.69 7.46
CA THR A 605 -25.56 -23.58 7.50
C THR A 605 -24.60 -23.68 6.32
N VAL A 606 -24.46 -22.59 5.58
CA VAL A 606 -23.59 -22.47 4.39
C VAL A 606 -22.83 -21.16 4.43
N ILE A 607 -21.73 -21.09 3.69
CA ILE A 607 -21.02 -19.83 3.42
C ILE A 607 -21.22 -19.49 1.95
N TRP A 608 -21.52 -18.22 1.68
CA TRP A 608 -21.41 -17.62 0.35
C TRP A 608 -20.10 -16.86 0.26
N PHE A 609 -19.14 -17.41 -0.47
CA PHE A 609 -17.86 -16.75 -0.73
C PHE A 609 -18.06 -15.64 -1.76
N VAL A 610 -17.75 -14.40 -1.36
CA VAL A 610 -17.94 -13.19 -2.16
C VAL A 610 -16.60 -12.83 -2.82
N ASN A 611 -16.62 -12.56 -4.12
CA ASN A 611 -15.40 -12.17 -4.83
C ASN A 611 -15.69 -10.96 -5.72
N GLY A 612 -15.28 -9.77 -5.25
CA GLY A 612 -15.54 -8.54 -5.97
C GLY A 612 -17.04 -8.28 -6.10
N THR A 613 -17.47 -7.97 -7.32
CA THR A 613 -18.87 -7.77 -7.70
C THR A 613 -19.50 -9.01 -8.38
N ASN A 614 -18.80 -10.15 -8.37
CA ASN A 614 -19.27 -11.38 -9.01
C ASN A 614 -20.32 -12.11 -8.17
N ALA A 615 -21.07 -12.99 -8.81
CA ALA A 615 -21.97 -13.89 -8.10
C ALA A 615 -21.18 -14.78 -7.12
N PRO A 616 -21.67 -14.96 -5.88
CA PRO A 616 -20.96 -15.72 -4.88
C PRO A 616 -20.95 -17.22 -5.20
N THR A 617 -19.95 -17.93 -4.70
CA THR A 617 -19.95 -19.40 -4.68
C THR A 617 -20.44 -19.89 -3.32
N SER A 618 -21.18 -21.00 -3.29
CA SER A 618 -21.75 -21.53 -2.05
C SER A 618 -21.04 -22.81 -1.60
N ALA A 619 -20.81 -22.94 -0.30
CA ALA A 619 -20.23 -24.12 0.31
C ALA A 619 -20.95 -24.48 1.62
N VAL A 620 -21.19 -25.77 1.84
CA VAL A 620 -21.91 -26.26 3.02
C VAL A 620 -20.96 -26.36 4.21
N VAL A 621 -21.37 -25.78 5.34
CA VAL A 621 -20.70 -25.96 6.64
C VAL A 621 -21.28 -27.18 7.36
N GLY A 622 -22.61 -27.28 7.42
CA GLY A 622 -23.29 -28.44 8.02
C GLY A 622 -24.70 -28.12 8.51
N ASN A 623 -25.33 -29.09 9.19
CA ASN A 623 -26.60 -28.90 9.90
C ASN A 623 -26.32 -28.78 11.41
N ILE A 624 -26.52 -27.59 11.96
CA ILE A 624 -26.25 -27.27 13.37
C ILE A 624 -27.58 -27.14 14.11
N PRO A 625 -27.78 -27.80 15.27
CA PRO A 625 -29.05 -27.74 15.99
C PRO A 625 -29.50 -26.30 16.24
N THR A 626 -30.80 -26.04 16.04
CA THR A 626 -31.40 -24.70 16.22
C THR A 626 -31.36 -24.21 17.68
N SER A 627 -31.00 -25.09 18.62
CA SER A 627 -30.68 -24.68 19.98
C SER A 627 -29.42 -23.82 20.08
N TRP A 628 -28.54 -23.85 19.08
CA TRP A 628 -27.36 -23.00 18.97
C TRP A 628 -27.65 -21.80 18.06
N SER A 629 -27.10 -20.64 18.37
CA SER A 629 -27.06 -19.44 17.55
C SER A 629 -25.61 -19.00 17.31
N VAL A 630 -25.36 -18.35 16.17
CA VAL A 630 -24.10 -17.65 15.94
C VAL A 630 -24.16 -16.35 16.74
N VAL A 631 -23.16 -16.11 17.57
CA VAL A 631 -23.07 -14.92 18.44
C VAL A 631 -21.88 -14.04 18.09
N GLY A 632 -21.01 -14.48 17.18
CA GLY A 632 -19.91 -13.68 16.68
C GLY A 632 -19.14 -14.40 15.57
N THR A 633 -18.53 -13.59 14.70
CA THR A 633 -17.56 -14.00 13.69
C THR A 633 -16.29 -13.20 13.90
N GLY A 634 -15.14 -13.82 13.74
CA GLY A 634 -13.83 -13.18 13.97
C GLY A 634 -12.72 -14.22 13.95
N ASP A 635 -11.48 -13.82 13.70
CA ASP A 635 -10.33 -14.72 13.67
C ASP A 635 -9.89 -15.04 15.10
N TYR A 636 -10.27 -16.19 15.67
CA TYR A 636 -9.94 -16.54 17.06
C TYR A 636 -8.56 -17.19 17.18
N ASN A 637 -7.89 -17.55 16.07
CA ASN A 637 -6.64 -18.31 16.09
C ASN A 637 -5.44 -17.60 15.43
N GLY A 638 -5.65 -16.45 14.80
CA GLY A 638 -4.64 -15.60 14.15
C GLY A 638 -4.20 -16.10 12.77
N ASP A 639 -5.01 -16.94 12.11
CA ASP A 639 -4.68 -17.50 10.80
C ASP A 639 -5.14 -16.64 9.60
N GLY A 640 -5.74 -15.49 9.89
CA GLY A 640 -6.25 -14.53 8.92
C GLY A 640 -7.66 -14.85 8.41
N LYS A 641 -8.33 -15.89 8.93
CA LYS A 641 -9.70 -16.24 8.54
C LYS A 641 -10.66 -16.04 9.70
N SER A 642 -11.90 -15.68 9.37
CA SER A 642 -12.99 -15.60 10.32
C SER A 642 -13.41 -16.99 10.76
N ASP A 643 -13.50 -17.16 12.06
CA ASP A 643 -14.03 -18.31 12.76
C ASP A 643 -15.46 -18.02 13.28
N ILE A 644 -16.11 -19.01 13.88
CA ILE A 644 -17.51 -18.89 14.36
C ILE A 644 -17.58 -19.10 15.87
N ALA A 645 -18.12 -18.12 16.58
CA ALA A 645 -18.55 -18.25 17.98
C ALA A 645 -20.02 -18.63 18.04
N TRP A 646 -20.29 -19.72 18.75
CA TRP A 646 -21.61 -20.30 18.94
C TRP A 646 -22.04 -20.20 20.40
N ARG A 647 -23.33 -19.98 20.61
CA ARG A 647 -23.94 -20.10 21.93
C ARG A 647 -25.27 -20.83 21.87
N ASP A 648 -25.58 -21.66 22.84
CA ASP A 648 -26.89 -22.31 22.94
C ASP A 648 -27.85 -21.66 23.94
N HIS A 649 -29.13 -22.04 23.85
CA HIS A 649 -30.19 -21.55 24.76
C HIS A 649 -29.97 -21.96 26.23
N SER A 650 -29.06 -22.89 26.51
CA SER A 650 -28.67 -23.29 27.87
C SER A 650 -27.46 -22.53 28.38
N GLY A 651 -26.86 -21.65 27.56
CA GLY A 651 -25.69 -20.85 27.91
C GLY A 651 -24.34 -21.49 27.57
N ASN A 652 -24.30 -22.64 26.91
CA ASN A 652 -23.05 -23.23 26.46
C ASN A 652 -22.43 -22.40 25.34
N VAL A 653 -21.11 -22.19 25.39
CA VAL A 653 -20.35 -21.42 24.40
C VAL A 653 -19.36 -22.35 23.70
N ALA A 654 -19.22 -22.21 22.39
CA ALA A 654 -18.24 -22.96 21.60
C ALA A 654 -17.61 -22.10 20.51
N ILE A 655 -16.35 -22.37 20.18
CA ILE A 655 -15.65 -21.79 19.03
C ILE A 655 -15.43 -22.89 18.01
N TRP A 656 -15.70 -22.57 16.75
CA TRP A 656 -15.33 -23.38 15.60
C TRP A 656 -14.27 -22.61 14.82
N LEU A 657 -13.06 -23.17 14.77
CA LEU A 657 -12.01 -22.69 13.90
C LEU A 657 -12.32 -23.15 12.47
N MET A 658 -12.24 -22.24 11.51
CA MET A 658 -12.71 -22.44 10.15
C MET A 658 -11.55 -22.44 9.15
N ASN A 659 -11.75 -23.08 8.01
CA ASN A 659 -10.90 -22.94 6.83
C ASN A 659 -11.80 -23.04 5.61
N GLY A 660 -12.29 -21.90 5.13
CA GLY A 660 -13.48 -21.84 4.29
C GLY A 660 -14.68 -22.45 5.02
N ALA A 661 -15.45 -23.30 4.33
CA ALA A 661 -16.60 -23.98 4.93
C ALA A 661 -16.26 -25.20 5.79
N SER A 662 -14.98 -25.57 5.88
CA SER A 662 -14.55 -26.72 6.70
C SER A 662 -14.24 -26.27 8.12
N VAL A 663 -14.74 -27.01 9.11
CA VAL A 663 -14.36 -26.84 10.52
C VAL A 663 -13.00 -27.50 10.75
N SER A 664 -11.95 -26.70 10.95
CA SER A 664 -10.58 -27.18 11.16
C SER A 664 -10.40 -27.73 12.57
N ALA A 665 -11.04 -27.11 13.57
CA ALA A 665 -11.14 -27.58 14.94
C ALA A 665 -12.34 -26.97 15.64
N SER A 666 -12.81 -27.56 16.75
CA SER A 666 -13.85 -26.97 17.58
C SER A 666 -13.62 -27.26 19.06
N GLY A 667 -14.09 -26.35 19.92
CA GLY A 667 -13.91 -26.45 21.36
C GLY A 667 -15.01 -25.73 22.14
N GLY A 668 -15.50 -26.35 23.21
CA GLY A 668 -16.43 -25.72 24.13
C GLY A 668 -15.68 -24.87 25.17
N LEU A 669 -16.14 -23.64 25.38
CA LEU A 669 -15.57 -22.72 26.37
C LEU A 669 -16.27 -22.78 27.74
N GLY A 670 -17.32 -23.59 27.86
CA GLY A 670 -18.09 -23.80 29.09
C GLY A 670 -19.49 -23.21 29.04
N ASN A 671 -20.17 -23.25 30.20
CA ASN A 671 -21.53 -22.76 30.36
C ASN A 671 -21.51 -21.40 31.08
N VAL A 672 -22.07 -20.37 30.45
CA VAL A 672 -22.22 -19.03 31.00
C VAL A 672 -23.71 -18.71 31.11
N SER A 673 -24.14 -18.26 32.30
CA SER A 673 -25.52 -17.88 32.58
C SER A 673 -26.16 -17.08 31.45
N THR A 674 -27.42 -17.39 31.13
CA THR A 674 -28.20 -16.69 30.10
C THR A 674 -28.49 -15.22 30.43
N THR A 675 -28.13 -14.77 31.65
CA THR A 675 -28.10 -13.35 32.01
C THR A 675 -26.95 -12.58 31.36
N PHE A 676 -25.96 -13.28 30.81
CA PHE A 676 -24.87 -12.71 30.01
C PHE A 676 -25.14 -12.93 28.53
N SER A 677 -24.70 -11.99 27.71
CA SER A 677 -24.70 -12.06 26.24
C SER A 677 -23.33 -11.65 25.70
N ILE A 678 -22.89 -12.32 24.64
CA ILE A 678 -21.78 -11.83 23.82
C ILE A 678 -22.38 -10.75 22.92
N ILE A 679 -21.82 -9.54 22.99
CA ILE A 679 -22.36 -8.37 22.28
C ILE A 679 -21.46 -7.92 21.12
N GLN A 680 -20.20 -8.34 21.09
CA GLN A 680 -19.27 -8.05 19.99
C GLN A 680 -18.09 -9.03 20.03
N SER A 681 -17.51 -9.30 18.87
CA SER A 681 -16.19 -9.93 18.74
C SER A 681 -15.19 -8.91 18.20
N GLY A 682 -13.95 -8.95 18.67
CA GLY A 682 -12.89 -8.05 18.21
C GLY A 682 -11.62 -8.22 19.03
N ASP A 683 -10.46 -7.93 18.45
CA ASP A 683 -9.15 -8.02 19.11
C ASP A 683 -8.95 -6.84 20.05
N TYR A 684 -9.21 -6.98 21.36
CA TYR A 684 -9.13 -5.87 22.33
C TYR A 684 -7.74 -5.71 22.95
N ASP A 685 -6.85 -6.70 22.84
CA ASP A 685 -5.48 -6.65 23.38
C ASP A 685 -4.39 -6.45 22.30
N GLY A 686 -4.76 -6.52 21.02
CA GLY A 686 -3.87 -6.30 19.86
C GLY A 686 -2.98 -7.49 19.56
N ASN A 687 -3.37 -8.71 19.98
CA ASN A 687 -2.56 -9.90 19.80
C ASN A 687 -2.74 -10.59 18.43
N GLY A 688 -3.63 -10.06 17.58
CA GLY A 688 -3.95 -10.59 16.25
C GLY A 688 -5.09 -11.60 16.26
N THR A 689 -5.71 -11.87 17.41
CA THR A 689 -6.88 -12.76 17.54
C THR A 689 -8.07 -11.99 18.09
N SER A 690 -9.27 -12.37 17.67
CA SER A 690 -10.52 -11.78 18.13
C SER A 690 -10.86 -12.28 19.52
N ASP A 691 -11.31 -11.39 20.38
CA ASP A 691 -11.82 -11.69 21.71
C ASP A 691 -13.35 -11.62 21.75
N LEU A 692 -13.95 -11.96 22.89
CA LEU A 692 -15.39 -11.85 23.11
C LEU A 692 -15.73 -10.77 24.13
N LEU A 693 -16.48 -9.75 23.71
CA LEU A 693 -17.05 -8.74 24.58
C LEU A 693 -18.39 -9.24 25.14
N TRP A 694 -18.44 -9.37 26.46
CA TRP A 694 -19.59 -9.84 27.21
C TRP A 694 -20.28 -8.70 27.93
N ARG A 695 -21.60 -8.82 28.05
CA ARG A 695 -22.39 -7.96 28.91
C ARG A 695 -23.49 -8.72 29.62
N ASP A 696 -23.77 -8.37 30.86
CA ASP A 696 -24.87 -8.95 31.62
C ASP A 696 -26.11 -8.04 31.70
N THR A 697 -27.20 -8.60 32.24
CA THR A 697 -28.47 -7.87 32.45
C THR A 697 -28.38 -6.74 33.49
N SER A 698 -27.30 -6.68 34.28
CA SER A 698 -27.01 -5.62 35.24
C SER A 698 -26.16 -4.49 34.63
N GLY A 699 -25.67 -4.68 33.39
CA GLY A 699 -24.86 -3.72 32.66
C GLY A 699 -23.36 -3.89 32.88
N ASP A 700 -22.92 -4.94 33.57
CA ASP A 700 -21.50 -5.25 33.75
C ASP A 700 -20.91 -5.76 32.44
N ILE A 701 -19.70 -5.31 32.13
CA ILE A 701 -19.00 -5.54 30.86
C ILE A 701 -17.68 -6.26 31.14
N PHE A 702 -17.45 -7.34 30.40
CA PHE A 702 -16.27 -8.19 30.53
C PHE A 702 -15.70 -8.51 29.16
N ILE A 703 -14.41 -8.81 29.10
CA ILE A 703 -13.76 -9.34 27.91
C ILE A 703 -13.23 -10.72 28.24
N TRP A 704 -13.44 -11.68 27.35
CA TRP A 704 -12.69 -12.92 27.33
C TRP A 704 -11.61 -12.81 26.26
N PHE A 705 -10.37 -12.65 26.70
CA PHE A 705 -9.22 -12.68 25.81
C PHE A 705 -9.02 -14.10 25.31
N MET A 706 -9.05 -14.27 23.99
CA MET A 706 -9.09 -15.59 23.36
C MET A 706 -7.70 -16.03 22.90
N SER A 707 -7.52 -17.34 22.79
CA SER A 707 -6.39 -17.95 22.10
C SER A 707 -6.85 -19.28 21.51
N GLY A 708 -7.32 -19.21 20.26
CA GLY A 708 -7.96 -20.31 19.54
C GLY A 708 -9.19 -20.82 20.28
N LEU A 709 -9.12 -22.06 20.76
CA LEU A 709 -10.22 -22.76 21.43
C LEU A 709 -10.23 -22.57 22.96
N THR A 710 -9.47 -21.60 23.49
CA THR A 710 -9.36 -21.36 24.93
C THR A 710 -9.54 -19.90 25.28
N VAL A 711 -10.07 -19.64 26.48
CA VAL A 711 -10.05 -18.31 27.09
C VAL A 711 -8.69 -18.15 27.78
N ALA A 712 -7.82 -17.34 27.19
CA ALA A 712 -6.49 -17.05 27.74
C ALA A 712 -6.58 -16.32 29.08
N SER A 713 -7.46 -15.32 29.16
CA SER A 713 -7.82 -14.68 30.43
C SER A 713 -9.16 -13.95 30.35
N PRO A 714 -9.95 -13.91 31.43
CA PRO A 714 -11.09 -13.01 31.55
C PRO A 714 -10.68 -11.66 32.17
N GLY A 715 -11.35 -10.59 31.77
CA GLY A 715 -11.11 -9.24 32.27
C GLY A 715 -12.40 -8.45 32.49
N VAL A 716 -12.44 -7.63 33.55
CA VAL A 716 -13.56 -6.73 33.82
C VAL A 716 -13.27 -5.37 33.22
N VAL A 717 -14.20 -4.84 32.41
CA VAL A 717 -14.08 -3.51 31.81
C VAL A 717 -14.73 -2.46 32.72
N GLY A 718 -15.98 -2.69 33.11
CA GLY A 718 -16.74 -1.74 33.91
C GLY A 718 -18.24 -2.03 33.88
N ASN A 719 -19.05 -1.05 34.27
CA ASN A 719 -20.51 -1.12 34.23
C ASN A 719 -21.05 0.08 33.43
N LEU A 720 -22.03 -0.17 32.57
CA LEU A 720 -22.73 0.87 31.81
C LEU A 720 -24.25 0.63 31.89
N PRO A 721 -25.08 1.68 32.11
CA PRO A 721 -26.52 1.53 32.21
C PRO A 721 -27.11 0.76 31.04
N THR A 722 -28.11 -0.10 31.32
CA THR A 722 -28.75 -0.99 30.33
C THR A 722 -29.44 -0.27 29.17
N THR A 723 -29.62 1.05 29.26
CA THR A 723 -30.10 1.91 28.17
C THR A 723 -29.08 2.09 27.05
N TRP A 724 -27.79 1.88 27.32
CA TRP A 724 -26.72 1.87 26.32
C TRP A 724 -26.52 0.45 25.79
N PHE A 725 -26.20 0.31 24.51
CA PHE A 725 -25.91 -0.96 23.86
C PHE A 725 -24.84 -0.77 22.79
N VAL A 726 -24.13 -1.85 22.45
CA VAL A 726 -23.25 -1.87 21.28
C VAL A 726 -24.13 -2.05 20.04
N PRO A 727 -24.07 -1.16 19.05
CA PRO A 727 -24.84 -1.35 17.83
C PRO A 727 -24.35 -2.58 17.07
N SER A 728 -25.23 -3.57 16.90
CA SER A 728 -24.99 -4.74 16.06
C SER A 728 -25.93 -4.73 14.86
N VAL A 729 -25.51 -5.38 13.77
CA VAL A 729 -26.32 -5.53 12.55
C VAL A 729 -27.41 -6.59 12.70
N HIS A 730 -27.44 -7.28 13.84
CA HIS A 730 -28.43 -8.29 14.19
C HIS A 730 -29.12 -7.87 15.49
N PRO A 731 -30.19 -7.06 15.42
CA PRO A 731 -31.12 -6.99 16.53
C PRO A 731 -31.75 -8.38 16.72
N GLU A 732 -31.57 -8.97 17.90
CA GLU A 732 -32.32 -10.16 18.35
C GLU A 732 -33.84 -9.90 18.34
#